data_AF-A0A8B9JXL7-F1
#
_entry.id   AF-A0A8B9JXL7-F1
#
_cell.length_a   1.000
_cell.length_b   1.000
_cell.length_c   1.000
_cell.angle_alpha   90.00
_cell.angle_beta   90.00
_cell.angle_gamma   90.00
#
_symmetry.space_group_name_H-M   'P 1'
#
loop_
_entity.id
_entity.type
_entity.pdbx_description
1 polymer ?
#
loop_
_entity_poly.entity_id
_entity_poly.type
_entity_poly.pdbx_seq_one_letter_code
_entity_poly.pdbx_strand_id
1 'polypeptide(L)'
;MQSSLSVSDSDGSSFAPLVVLELAEDTEAETITWLLNRIKDKQQNGGAELLVEQLEVIGQNEQKRSPKIFLVGSTWKRLLIGAEDVGLFKEFHDGTMRGFTYANRESFKEFQGDGDDFLSIAECQYIIKHELDTLRAKGESHVPGYAKVKLYPGKSVIRRLQSKAILLQYFPLHDKEELKRLSVSWYRKIKLSFQPLDDIRHYFGEGLALYFGFLEYFTFALVPMALIGIPYYLFAWEDYDKYVLFAVFNLVWSTVFLEVWKRCSAQLAYGWGTLSRKKAFEEPRPGFHGALGFNPVTGREEPVYPNTKRQLKIYLVSVPFVILCLYLSLYVMMIYFDMEYWALSIYNEDPNLWTSVLLFIPSIIYAVVIEIMNLLYRYAAEFLTGWENHRLESSFQNHLVLKVLVFNFINCFASLFYIAFVMQDMVLLRQSLATLLITSQILNQIMEAFLPYWLQRRRNKKVHKRVRRLLGDKELPLVEQVQLEGDMYTYLGTFDDYLEQFLLFGYVSLFSCVYPLSALLVVLNNVTEVYSDAFKMCKVFKRPFSEPASDIGVWQLAFETMSAIAVVTNCALIALSPQVKAYFPEGETQLILTVVAVEHVILAFKFILAFIIPDVPKHIQIKLAKLEFESLEALKKKKLYKKGLKSTT
;
A
#
# COMPACT_ATOMS: atom_id res chain seq x y z
N MET A 1 -13.27 -6.01 27.36
CA MET A 1 -11.92 -6.61 27.14
C MET A 1 -10.81 -5.75 27.78
N GLN A 2 -10.89 -5.49 29.10
CA GLN A 2 -10.02 -4.55 29.81
C GLN A 2 -9.66 -5.11 31.19
N SER A 3 -8.44 -5.63 31.40
CA SER A 3 -7.94 -5.79 32.77
C SER A 3 -6.42 -5.84 32.94
N SER A 4 -5.61 -5.94 31.87
CA SER A 4 -4.16 -6.16 32.04
C SER A 4 -3.26 -4.96 31.77
N LEU A 5 -3.74 -3.86 31.15
CA LEU A 5 -2.89 -2.75 30.70
C LEU A 5 -3.57 -1.36 30.79
N SER A 6 -4.42 -1.10 31.77
CA SER A 6 -5.00 0.24 31.97
C SER A 6 -3.99 1.18 32.64
N VAL A 7 -3.77 2.36 32.07
CA VAL A 7 -2.90 3.41 32.63
C VAL A 7 -3.78 4.40 33.39
N SER A 8 -3.45 4.69 34.65
CA SER A 8 -4.13 5.71 35.45
C SER A 8 -3.71 7.11 35.01
N ASP A 9 -4.67 7.95 34.62
CA ASP A 9 -4.47 9.38 34.43
C ASP A 9 -4.09 10.05 35.77
N SER A 10 -3.42 11.20 35.70
CA SER A 10 -3.16 12.13 36.79
C SER A 10 -4.38 12.47 37.66
N ASP A 11 -5.59 12.35 37.10
CA ASP A 11 -6.89 12.53 37.79
C ASP A 11 -7.47 11.24 38.41
N GLY A 12 -6.77 10.09 38.32
CA GLY A 12 -7.17 8.81 38.87
C GLY A 12 -8.08 7.94 37.98
N SER A 13 -8.45 8.41 36.78
CA SER A 13 -9.22 7.60 35.82
C SER A 13 -8.29 6.75 34.96
N SER A 14 -8.51 5.43 34.91
CA SER A 14 -7.70 4.54 34.07
C SER A 14 -8.22 4.49 32.63
N PHE A 15 -7.31 4.51 31.64
CA PHE A 15 -7.64 4.37 30.22
C PHE A 15 -6.73 3.36 29.51
N ALA A 16 -7.20 2.84 28.37
CA ALA A 16 -6.44 1.91 27.54
C ALA A 16 -5.49 2.69 26.60
N PRO A 17 -4.17 2.48 26.64
CA PRO A 17 -3.23 3.12 25.75
C PRO A 17 -3.36 2.54 24.34
N LEU A 18 -3.57 3.41 23.34
CA LEU A 18 -3.81 3.00 21.95
C LEU A 18 -2.68 3.45 21.01
N VAL A 19 -2.13 4.64 21.22
CA VAL A 19 -1.08 5.25 20.39
C VAL A 19 0.07 5.72 21.29
N VAL A 20 1.30 5.54 20.83
CA VAL A 20 2.52 6.02 21.49
C VAL A 20 3.04 7.25 20.76
N LEU A 21 3.46 8.27 21.51
CA LEU A 21 4.20 9.43 21.03
C LEU A 21 5.61 9.38 21.61
N GLU A 22 6.63 9.48 20.75
CA GLU A 22 8.03 9.55 21.18
C GLU A 22 8.65 10.89 20.78
N LEU A 23 9.03 11.67 21.79
CA LEU A 23 9.70 12.96 21.61
C LEU A 23 11.22 12.81 21.76
N ALA A 24 11.96 13.71 21.12
CA ALA A 24 13.41 13.77 21.25
C ALA A 24 13.82 14.04 22.71
N GLU A 25 14.95 13.45 23.13
CA GLU A 25 15.44 13.54 24.52
C GLU A 25 15.72 14.98 24.97
N ASP A 26 16.08 15.86 24.03
CA ASP A 26 16.39 17.28 24.21
C ASP A 26 15.17 18.19 24.09
N THR A 27 13.96 17.64 23.94
CA THR A 27 12.73 18.45 23.80
C THR A 27 12.52 19.32 25.04
N GLU A 28 12.29 20.62 24.86
CA GLU A 28 12.07 21.56 25.96
C GLU A 28 10.78 21.25 26.75
N ALA A 29 10.79 21.49 28.06
CA ALA A 29 9.63 21.23 28.92
C ALA A 29 8.40 22.08 28.52
N GLU A 30 8.63 23.33 28.09
CA GLU A 30 7.57 24.22 27.59
C GLU A 30 6.85 23.62 26.38
N THR A 31 7.60 23.05 25.42
CA THR A 31 7.05 22.39 24.24
C THR A 31 6.20 21.19 24.61
N ILE A 32 6.65 20.40 25.59
CA ILE A 32 5.94 19.21 26.08
C ILE A 32 4.61 19.63 26.70
N THR A 33 4.63 20.56 27.65
CA THR A 33 3.41 21.05 28.31
C THR A 33 2.44 21.64 27.29
N TRP A 34 2.93 22.44 26.33
CA TRP A 34 2.09 22.97 25.26
C TRP A 34 1.46 21.85 24.41
N LEU A 35 2.24 20.87 23.95
CA LEU A 35 1.73 19.77 23.14
C LEU A 35 0.69 18.95 23.88
N LEU A 36 0.96 18.61 25.14
CA LEU A 36 0.03 17.86 25.99
C LEU A 36 -1.27 18.62 26.21
N ASN A 37 -1.20 19.94 26.47
CA ASN A 37 -2.39 20.78 26.58
C ASN A 37 -3.18 20.79 25.27
N ARG A 38 -2.53 20.91 24.11
CA ARG A 38 -3.22 20.85 22.81
C ARG A 38 -3.90 19.49 22.56
N ILE A 39 -3.34 18.39 23.08
CA ILE A 39 -3.96 17.07 22.93
C ILE A 39 -5.14 16.90 23.91
N LYS A 40 -5.00 17.35 25.17
CA LYS A 40 -6.04 17.25 26.21
C LYS A 40 -7.19 18.26 26.05
N ASP A 41 -6.92 19.43 25.48
CA ASP A 41 -7.91 20.51 25.33
C ASP A 41 -9.12 20.10 24.49
N LYS A 42 -10.29 20.69 24.80
CA LYS A 42 -11.54 20.45 24.06
C LYS A 42 -11.43 20.91 22.60
N GLN A 43 -12.18 20.26 21.70
CA GLN A 43 -12.26 20.62 20.28
C GLN A 43 -12.67 22.09 20.06
N GLN A 44 -13.55 22.65 20.91
CA GLN A 44 -13.96 24.06 20.85
C GLN A 44 -12.78 25.03 20.98
N ASN A 45 -11.80 24.68 21.83
CA ASN A 45 -10.58 25.46 22.03
C ASN A 45 -9.54 25.17 20.92
N GLY A 46 -9.77 24.13 20.10
CA GLY A 46 -8.84 23.67 19.06
C GLY A 46 -7.85 22.62 19.52
N GLY A 47 -8.18 21.91 20.61
CA GLY A 47 -7.50 20.68 20.99
C GLY A 47 -8.17 19.42 20.45
N ALA A 48 -7.67 18.24 20.82
CA ALA A 48 -8.16 16.95 20.34
C ALA A 48 -9.10 16.23 21.32
N GLU A 49 -9.20 16.68 22.57
CA GLU A 49 -9.97 16.05 23.66
C GLU A 49 -9.58 14.57 23.87
N LEU A 50 -8.27 14.28 23.82
CA LEU A 50 -7.70 12.96 24.03
C LEU A 50 -7.03 12.85 25.41
N LEU A 51 -6.90 11.61 25.89
CA LEU A 51 -6.21 11.31 27.15
C LEU A 51 -4.73 11.07 26.86
N VAL A 52 -3.85 11.65 27.67
CA VAL A 52 -2.40 11.47 27.51
C VAL A 52 -1.72 11.33 28.86
N GLU A 53 -0.87 10.32 28.96
CA GLU A 53 -0.05 10.04 30.14
C GLU A 53 1.42 9.83 29.78
N GLN A 54 2.31 10.24 30.68
CA GLN A 54 3.75 10.03 30.49
C GLN A 54 4.13 8.65 30.99
N LEU A 55 4.90 7.91 30.17
CA LEU A 55 5.42 6.61 30.58
C LEU A 55 6.69 6.80 31.42
N GLU A 56 6.55 6.75 32.74
CA GLU A 56 7.69 6.81 33.66
C GLU A 56 8.46 5.49 33.69
N VAL A 57 9.70 5.50 33.20
CA VAL A 57 10.62 4.36 33.34
C VAL A 57 11.36 4.49 34.66
N ILE A 58 10.79 3.94 35.73
CA ILE A 58 11.39 3.94 37.07
C ILE A 58 12.62 3.01 37.05
N GLY A 59 13.82 3.57 36.89
CA GLY A 59 15.06 2.77 36.90
C GLY A 59 16.36 3.47 36.48
N GLN A 60 16.39 4.79 36.33
CA GLN A 60 17.63 5.52 36.05
C GLN A 60 18.26 6.07 37.33
N ASN A 61 19.55 5.75 37.52
CA ASN A 61 20.48 6.68 38.16
C ASN A 61 20.35 8.03 37.45
N GLU A 62 20.28 9.13 38.20
CA GLU A 62 19.96 10.52 37.83
C GLU A 62 20.78 11.15 36.66
N GLN A 63 21.69 10.41 36.01
CA GLN A 63 22.68 10.92 35.06
C GLN A 63 22.43 10.60 33.57
N LYS A 64 21.47 9.74 33.20
CA LYS A 64 21.06 9.57 31.79
C LYS A 64 19.67 10.17 31.61
N ARG A 65 19.47 11.01 30.59
CA ARG A 65 18.13 11.49 30.22
C ARG A 65 17.28 10.28 29.80
N SER A 66 16.07 10.16 30.33
CA SER A 66 15.11 9.15 29.91
C SER A 66 14.47 9.52 28.58
N PRO A 67 14.15 8.54 27.71
CA PRO A 67 13.36 8.79 26.51
C PRO A 67 11.99 9.32 26.91
N LYS A 68 11.52 10.37 26.23
CA LYS A 68 10.26 11.06 26.54
C LYS A 68 9.13 10.42 25.76
N ILE A 69 8.48 9.43 26.38
CA ILE A 69 7.43 8.62 25.78
C ILE A 69 6.09 8.95 26.42
N PHE A 70 5.07 9.19 25.61
CA PHE A 70 3.71 9.48 26.03
C PHE A 70 2.74 8.49 25.42
N LEU A 71 1.76 8.06 26.22
CA LEU A 71 0.70 7.15 25.83
C LEU A 71 -0.57 7.95 25.61
N VAL A 72 -1.19 7.78 24.45
CA VAL A 72 -2.42 8.45 24.05
C VAL A 72 -3.55 7.45 23.99
N GLY A 73 -4.69 7.82 24.57
CA GLY A 73 -5.94 7.09 24.51
C GLY A 73 -7.11 8.05 24.44
N SER A 74 -8.31 7.53 24.68
CA SER A 74 -9.52 8.33 24.62
C SER A 74 -10.65 7.68 25.43
N THR A 75 -11.67 8.46 25.76
CA THR A 75 -12.91 7.92 26.32
C THR A 75 -13.75 7.30 25.21
N TRP A 76 -14.58 6.32 25.55
CA TRP A 76 -15.45 5.66 24.57
C TRP A 76 -16.38 6.65 23.84
N LYS A 77 -16.96 7.59 24.59
CA LYS A 77 -17.80 8.65 24.02
C LYS A 77 -17.05 9.48 22.97
N ARG A 78 -15.80 9.83 23.24
CA ARG A 78 -14.98 10.61 22.32
C ARG A 78 -14.60 9.82 21.06
N LEU A 79 -14.33 8.53 21.19
CA LEU A 79 -14.11 7.64 20.04
C LEU A 79 -15.34 7.56 19.14
N LEU A 80 -16.54 7.45 19.70
CA LEU A 80 -17.78 7.48 18.91
C LEU A 80 -17.97 8.81 18.19
N ILE A 81 -17.72 9.95 18.84
CA ILE A 81 -17.77 11.27 18.18
C ILE A 81 -16.73 11.34 17.05
N GLY A 82 -15.50 10.86 17.30
CA GLY A 82 -14.45 10.81 16.27
C GLY A 82 -14.79 9.86 15.10
N ALA A 83 -15.53 8.77 15.35
CA ALA A 83 -16.05 7.89 14.30
C ALA A 83 -17.06 8.62 13.38
N GLU A 84 -17.85 9.53 13.93
CA GLU A 84 -18.73 10.42 13.15
C GLU A 84 -17.93 11.46 12.36
N ASP A 85 -16.91 12.07 12.97
CA ASP A 85 -16.04 13.07 12.31
C ASP A 85 -15.28 12.47 11.12
N VAL A 86 -14.79 11.24 11.28
CA VAL A 86 -14.15 10.45 10.22
C VAL A 86 -15.15 9.96 9.16
N GLY A 87 -16.43 9.84 9.53
CA GLY A 87 -17.50 9.36 8.65
C GLY A 87 -17.42 7.86 8.40
N LEU A 88 -17.28 7.05 9.46
CA LEU A 88 -17.32 5.59 9.35
C LEU A 88 -18.69 5.10 8.88
N PHE A 89 -18.72 4.00 8.12
CA PHE A 89 -19.95 3.34 7.70
C PHE A 89 -20.05 1.97 8.37
N LYS A 90 -21.20 1.68 8.99
CA LYS A 90 -21.48 0.44 9.71
C LYS A 90 -22.86 -0.11 9.31
N GLU A 91 -23.11 -1.38 9.60
CA GLU A 91 -24.35 -2.07 9.24
C GLU A 91 -25.48 -1.73 10.24
N PHE A 92 -26.63 -1.31 9.72
CA PHE A 92 -27.87 -1.18 10.49
C PHE A 92 -28.52 -2.54 10.76
N HIS A 93 -29.45 -2.60 11.71
CA HIS A 93 -30.26 -3.81 11.97
C HIS A 93 -31.05 -4.30 10.74
N ASP A 94 -31.33 -3.43 9.77
CA ASP A 94 -32.01 -3.74 8.51
C ASP A 94 -31.06 -4.28 7.40
N GLY A 95 -29.77 -4.42 7.71
CA GLY A 95 -28.74 -4.88 6.78
C GLY A 95 -28.24 -3.82 5.79
N THR A 96 -28.62 -2.55 5.97
CA THR A 96 -28.12 -1.43 5.16
C THR A 96 -26.85 -0.81 5.74
N MET A 97 -25.90 -0.47 4.87
CA MET A 97 -24.69 0.27 5.29
C MET A 97 -24.98 1.76 5.38
N ARG A 98 -24.71 2.38 6.53
CA ARG A 98 -25.00 3.80 6.81
C ARG A 98 -23.83 4.48 7.49
N GLY A 99 -23.71 5.79 7.26
CA GLY A 99 -22.77 6.62 8.00
C GLY A 99 -23.13 6.67 9.48
N PHE A 100 -22.12 6.47 10.33
CA PHE A 100 -22.21 6.55 11.78
C PHE A 100 -22.42 7.99 12.23
N THR A 101 -23.38 8.18 13.12
CA THR A 101 -23.54 9.41 13.91
C THR A 101 -23.83 9.04 15.35
N TYR A 102 -23.38 9.84 16.30
CA TYR A 102 -23.63 9.57 17.70
C TYR A 102 -25.14 9.54 18.03
N ALA A 103 -25.95 10.29 17.28
CA ALA A 103 -27.40 10.37 17.43
C ALA A 103 -28.14 9.08 17.01
N ASN A 104 -27.65 8.36 16.00
CA ASN A 104 -28.30 7.14 15.47
C ASN A 104 -27.61 5.83 15.91
N ARG A 105 -26.71 5.88 16.90
CA ARG A 105 -25.90 4.73 17.37
C ARG A 105 -26.70 3.46 17.70
N GLU A 106 -27.90 3.60 18.27
CA GLU A 106 -28.75 2.47 18.67
C GLU A 106 -29.33 1.70 17.47
N SER A 107 -29.29 2.30 16.26
CA SER A 107 -29.77 1.67 15.02
C SER A 107 -28.77 0.72 14.38
N PHE A 108 -27.52 0.69 14.87
CA PHE A 108 -26.47 -0.18 14.35
C PHE A 108 -26.50 -1.56 14.99
N LYS A 109 -26.28 -2.58 14.16
CA LYS A 109 -26.39 -4.00 14.52
C LYS A 109 -25.43 -4.43 15.64
N GLU A 110 -24.20 -3.92 15.59
CA GLU A 110 -23.12 -4.30 16.51
C GLU A 110 -23.10 -3.44 17.79
N PHE A 111 -24.00 -2.45 17.92
CA PHE A 111 -24.01 -1.56 19.08
C PHE A 111 -24.80 -2.18 20.23
N GLN A 112 -24.11 -2.55 21.32
CA GLN A 112 -24.71 -3.21 22.51
C GLN A 112 -24.71 -2.34 23.78
N GLY A 113 -24.58 -1.02 23.67
CA GLY A 113 -24.66 -0.09 24.81
C GLY A 113 -23.42 -0.03 25.71
N ASP A 114 -22.73 -1.17 25.92
CA ASP A 114 -21.56 -1.28 26.80
C ASP A 114 -20.22 -0.97 26.11
N GLY A 115 -20.24 -0.64 24.82
CA GLY A 115 -19.09 -0.09 24.08
C GLY A 115 -17.93 -1.03 23.79
N ASP A 116 -17.91 -2.25 24.34
CA ASP A 116 -16.69 -3.05 24.36
C ASP A 116 -16.27 -3.68 23.01
N ASP A 117 -17.11 -3.70 21.97
CA ASP A 117 -16.79 -4.37 20.68
C ASP A 117 -17.29 -3.66 19.40
N PHE A 118 -17.88 -2.45 19.49
CA PHE A 118 -18.47 -1.80 18.29
C PHE A 118 -17.43 -1.17 17.34
N LEU A 119 -16.36 -0.61 17.91
CA LEU A 119 -15.22 -0.09 17.16
C LEU A 119 -14.05 -1.04 17.34
N SER A 120 -13.43 -1.46 16.24
CA SER A 120 -12.22 -2.26 16.32
C SER A 120 -11.06 -1.45 16.89
N ILE A 121 -10.03 -2.13 17.38
CA ILE A 121 -8.80 -1.43 17.85
C ILE A 121 -8.17 -0.63 16.70
N ALA A 122 -8.23 -1.16 15.47
CA ALA A 122 -7.73 -0.46 14.28
C ALA A 122 -8.51 0.83 14.01
N GLU A 123 -9.84 0.81 14.15
CA GLU A 123 -10.69 2.00 14.00
C GLU A 123 -10.40 3.02 15.11
N CYS A 124 -10.27 2.58 16.37
CA CYS A 124 -9.95 3.45 17.49
C CYS A 124 -8.60 4.16 17.31
N GLN A 125 -7.58 3.43 16.87
CA GLN A 125 -6.26 3.98 16.60
C GLN A 125 -6.25 4.92 15.40
N TYR A 126 -7.04 4.63 14.36
CA TYR A 126 -7.21 5.53 13.22
C TYR A 126 -7.92 6.82 13.59
N ILE A 127 -8.95 6.76 14.43
CA ILE A 127 -9.63 7.95 14.96
C ILE A 127 -8.64 8.82 15.73
N ILE A 128 -7.85 8.23 16.65
CA ILE A 128 -6.82 8.99 17.38
C ILE A 128 -5.79 9.60 16.42
N LYS A 129 -5.31 8.84 15.43
CA LYS A 129 -4.41 9.37 14.39
C LYS A 129 -5.05 10.54 13.65
N HIS A 130 -6.30 10.40 13.23
CA HIS A 130 -7.03 11.44 12.53
C HIS A 130 -7.04 12.72 13.37
N GLU A 131 -7.47 12.66 14.63
CA GLU A 131 -7.53 13.80 15.54
C GLU A 131 -6.15 14.45 15.77
N LEU A 132 -5.10 13.67 15.95
CA LEU A 132 -3.73 14.18 16.04
C LEU A 132 -3.29 14.85 14.73
N ASP A 133 -3.56 14.21 13.60
CA ASP A 133 -3.20 14.70 12.28
C ASP A 133 -3.98 15.98 11.92
N THR A 134 -5.20 16.18 12.46
CA THR A 134 -6.03 17.38 12.25
C THR A 134 -5.61 18.57 13.10
N LEU A 135 -4.84 18.39 14.19
CA LEU A 135 -4.41 19.49 15.07
C LEU A 135 -3.70 20.60 14.28
N ARG A 136 -4.31 21.80 14.25
CA ARG A 136 -3.80 22.99 13.55
C ARG A 136 -3.34 24.08 14.52
N ALA A 137 -2.26 24.77 14.18
CA ALA A 137 -1.89 26.02 14.84
C ALA A 137 -2.97 27.09 14.59
N LYS A 138 -3.33 27.86 15.63
CA LYS A 138 -4.35 28.91 15.57
C LYS A 138 -3.72 30.28 15.73
N GLY A 139 -3.24 30.59 16.93
CA GLY A 139 -2.62 31.87 17.27
C GLY A 139 -1.09 31.82 17.40
N GLU A 140 -0.51 30.62 17.38
CA GLU A 140 0.92 30.44 17.59
C GLU A 140 1.74 30.82 16.36
N SER A 141 2.73 31.70 16.55
CA SER A 141 3.70 32.08 15.50
C SER A 141 4.89 31.13 15.42
N HIS A 142 5.17 30.39 16.50
CA HIS A 142 6.25 29.43 16.61
C HIS A 142 5.88 28.34 17.62
N VAL A 143 6.59 27.22 17.57
CA VAL A 143 6.49 26.18 18.60
C VAL A 143 7.12 26.73 19.89
N PRO A 144 6.42 26.69 21.04
CA PRO A 144 6.99 27.13 22.32
C PRO A 144 8.30 26.42 22.63
N GLY A 145 9.30 27.14 23.17
CA GLY A 145 10.69 26.67 23.30
C GLY A 145 11.54 26.71 22.02
N TYR A 146 10.92 26.80 20.84
CA TYR A 146 11.63 26.76 19.55
C TYR A 146 11.30 27.95 18.65
N ALA A 147 11.89 29.13 18.93
CA ALA A 147 11.67 30.35 18.15
C ALA A 147 11.96 30.21 16.64
N LYS A 148 12.88 29.31 16.25
CA LYS A 148 13.21 29.04 14.83
C LYS A 148 12.15 28.20 14.12
N VAL A 149 11.27 27.52 14.86
CA VAL A 149 10.26 26.62 14.32
C VAL A 149 8.94 27.35 14.17
N LYS A 150 8.77 28.03 13.04
CA LYS A 150 7.59 28.85 12.75
C LYS A 150 6.32 28.02 12.55
N LEU A 151 5.25 28.47 13.18
CA LEU A 151 3.88 28.05 12.96
C LEU A 151 3.12 29.19 12.27
N TYR A 152 2.13 28.83 11.47
CA TYR A 152 1.19 29.79 10.89
C TYR A 152 -0.22 29.22 11.03
N PRO A 153 -1.25 30.07 11.07
CA PRO A 153 -2.63 29.63 11.21
C PRO A 153 -2.97 28.56 10.17
N GLY A 154 -3.53 27.43 10.62
CA GLY A 154 -3.87 26.30 9.74
C GLY A 154 -2.72 25.34 9.44
N LYS A 155 -1.53 25.51 10.01
CA LYS A 155 -0.43 24.53 9.88
C LYS A 155 -0.65 23.35 10.82
N SER A 156 -0.54 22.12 10.31
CA SER A 156 -0.52 20.90 11.14
C SER A 156 0.61 20.93 12.17
N VAL A 157 0.25 20.76 13.44
CA VAL A 157 1.17 20.73 14.59
C VAL A 157 2.05 19.49 14.54
N ILE A 158 1.44 18.30 14.47
CA ILE A 158 2.14 17.01 14.41
C ILE A 158 3.14 16.97 13.26
N ARG A 159 2.73 17.37 12.05
CA ARG A 159 3.65 17.39 10.90
C ARG A 159 4.83 18.32 11.11
N ARG A 160 4.61 19.49 11.73
CA ARG A 160 5.70 20.44 12.00
C ARG A 160 6.70 19.84 12.97
N LEU A 161 6.23 19.21 14.04
CA LEU A 161 7.08 18.56 15.04
C LEU A 161 7.88 17.41 14.44
N GLN A 162 7.27 16.58 13.59
CA GLN A 162 8.00 15.53 12.85
C GLN A 162 9.07 16.10 11.92
N SER A 163 8.73 17.14 11.13
CA SER A 163 9.68 17.74 10.17
C SER A 163 10.91 18.38 10.80
N LYS A 164 10.85 18.66 12.11
CA LYS A 164 11.93 19.24 12.91
C LYS A 164 12.55 18.25 13.89
N ALA A 165 12.18 16.96 13.78
CA ALA A 165 12.66 15.89 14.65
C ALA A 165 12.42 16.16 16.15
N ILE A 166 11.40 16.96 16.50
CA ILE A 166 10.95 17.15 17.89
C ILE A 166 10.07 15.95 18.29
N LEU A 167 9.13 15.58 17.41
CA LEU A 167 8.40 14.33 17.47
C LEU A 167 9.12 13.33 16.58
N LEU A 168 9.78 12.34 17.17
CA LEU A 168 10.56 11.34 16.44
C LEU A 168 9.64 10.38 15.69
N GLN A 169 8.66 9.83 16.40
CA GLN A 169 7.68 8.92 15.85
C GLN A 169 6.39 8.90 16.67
N TYR A 170 5.31 8.47 16.03
CA TYR A 170 4.08 8.07 16.71
C TYR A 170 3.53 6.84 16.02
N PHE A 171 3.12 5.84 16.79
CA PHE A 171 2.71 4.54 16.25
C PHE A 171 1.62 3.92 17.12
N PRO A 172 0.72 3.11 16.53
CA PRO A 172 -0.29 2.39 17.28
C PRO A 172 0.31 1.17 17.98
N LEU A 173 -0.20 0.82 19.16
CA LEU A 173 0.23 -0.37 19.90
C LEU A 173 -0.41 -1.64 19.34
N HIS A 174 0.34 -2.74 19.36
CA HIS A 174 -0.23 -4.07 19.14
C HIS A 174 -1.06 -4.55 20.34
N ASP A 175 -2.17 -5.24 20.06
CA ASP A 175 -2.80 -6.11 21.05
C ASP A 175 -2.17 -7.51 20.93
N LYS A 176 -1.41 -7.91 21.97
CA LYS A 176 -0.68 -9.19 21.97
C LYS A 176 -1.61 -10.40 21.94
N GLU A 177 -2.81 -10.31 22.52
CA GLU A 177 -3.76 -11.42 22.59
C GLU A 177 -4.48 -11.61 21.27
N GLU A 178 -5.03 -10.55 20.70
CA GLU A 178 -5.68 -10.58 19.38
C GLU A 178 -4.70 -11.01 18.30
N LEU A 179 -3.50 -10.43 18.26
CA LEU A 179 -2.47 -10.80 17.28
C LEU A 179 -2.07 -12.26 17.39
N LYS A 180 -2.05 -12.82 18.60
CA LYS A 180 -1.78 -14.25 18.79
C LYS A 180 -2.91 -15.11 18.22
N ARG A 181 -4.18 -14.73 18.43
CA ARG A 181 -5.34 -15.43 17.85
C ARG A 181 -5.31 -15.36 16.31
N LEU A 182 -5.12 -14.16 15.76
CA LEU A 182 -4.99 -13.94 14.32
C LEU A 182 -3.85 -14.78 13.73
N SER A 183 -2.65 -14.77 14.33
CA SER A 183 -1.51 -15.54 13.85
C SER A 183 -1.76 -17.06 13.75
N VAL A 184 -2.58 -17.60 14.65
CA VAL A 184 -2.94 -19.03 14.66
C VAL A 184 -3.90 -19.37 13.52
N SER A 185 -4.84 -18.48 13.24
CA SER A 185 -5.80 -18.64 12.14
C SER A 185 -5.17 -18.41 10.76
N TRP A 186 -4.19 -17.50 10.68
CA TRP A 186 -3.69 -16.95 9.43
C TRP A 186 -2.51 -17.72 8.84
N TYR A 187 -1.39 -17.87 9.58
CA TYR A 187 -0.16 -18.43 9.00
C TYR A 187 0.45 -19.61 9.76
N ARG A 188 0.09 -19.85 11.04
CA ARG A 188 0.70 -20.94 11.83
C ARG A 188 0.16 -22.33 11.50
N LYS A 189 -0.99 -22.42 10.82
CA LYS A 189 -1.56 -23.69 10.35
C LYS A 189 -1.58 -23.63 8.83
N ILE A 190 -0.87 -24.55 8.18
CA ILE A 190 -1.01 -24.72 6.73
C ILE A 190 -2.41 -25.25 6.49
N LYS A 191 -3.26 -24.40 5.91
CA LYS A 191 -4.62 -24.78 5.51
C LYS A 191 -4.81 -24.42 4.05
N LEU A 192 -5.44 -25.31 3.31
CA LEU A 192 -5.92 -25.03 1.96
C LEU A 192 -7.28 -24.29 2.04
N SER A 193 -7.43 -23.35 2.97
CA SER A 193 -8.64 -22.56 3.19
C SER A 193 -8.37 -21.10 2.84
N PHE A 194 -9.43 -20.38 2.49
CA PHE A 194 -9.36 -18.93 2.31
C PHE A 194 -8.78 -18.23 3.54
N GLN A 195 -8.09 -17.12 3.29
CA GLN A 195 -7.51 -16.25 4.30
C GLN A 195 -8.61 -15.59 5.15
N PRO A 196 -8.36 -15.35 6.45
CA PRO A 196 -9.32 -14.70 7.34
C PRO A 196 -9.33 -13.18 7.10
N LEU A 197 -9.81 -12.73 5.93
CA LEU A 197 -9.75 -11.32 5.51
C LEU A 197 -10.45 -10.37 6.49
N ASP A 198 -11.58 -10.76 7.07
CA ASP A 198 -12.30 -9.93 8.03
C ASP A 198 -11.55 -9.77 9.36
N ASP A 199 -10.83 -10.81 9.82
CA ASP A 199 -9.99 -10.73 11.02
C ASP A 199 -8.74 -9.86 10.76
N ILE A 200 -8.13 -10.00 9.57
CA ILE A 200 -7.01 -9.14 9.12
C ILE A 200 -7.47 -7.69 9.06
N ARG A 201 -8.66 -7.43 8.52
CA ARG A 201 -9.26 -6.10 8.46
C ARG A 201 -9.53 -5.55 9.85
N HIS A 202 -10.13 -6.33 10.75
CA HIS A 202 -10.43 -5.89 12.10
C HIS A 202 -9.17 -5.45 12.85
N TYR A 203 -8.05 -6.15 12.63
CA TYR A 203 -6.79 -5.87 13.32
C TYR A 203 -5.89 -4.83 12.61
N PHE A 204 -5.74 -4.88 11.30
CA PHE A 204 -4.81 -4.02 10.54
C PHE A 204 -5.49 -2.94 9.68
N GLY A 205 -6.80 -3.05 9.47
CA GLY A 205 -7.58 -2.13 8.62
C GLY A 205 -7.79 -2.62 7.19
N GLU A 206 -8.63 -1.88 6.45
CA GLU A 206 -9.09 -2.25 5.12
C GLU A 206 -7.99 -2.25 4.05
N GLY A 207 -7.05 -1.28 4.08
CA GLY A 207 -5.97 -1.20 3.09
C GLY A 207 -5.10 -2.45 3.03
N LEU A 208 -4.68 -2.96 4.20
CA LEU A 208 -3.87 -4.19 4.29
C LEU A 208 -4.72 -5.43 3.98
N ALA A 209 -5.98 -5.47 4.43
CA ALA A 209 -6.87 -6.57 4.11
C ALA A 209 -7.18 -6.66 2.61
N LEU A 210 -7.29 -5.53 1.89
CA LEU A 210 -7.41 -5.53 0.43
C LEU A 210 -6.16 -6.10 -0.24
N TYR A 211 -4.96 -5.81 0.27
CA TYR A 211 -3.72 -6.39 -0.25
C TYR A 211 -3.72 -7.92 -0.14
N PHE A 212 -3.98 -8.46 1.05
CA PHE A 212 -4.03 -9.92 1.22
C PHE A 212 -5.18 -10.57 0.45
N GLY A 213 -6.31 -9.88 0.31
CA GLY A 213 -7.41 -10.31 -0.54
C GLY A 213 -7.02 -10.35 -2.02
N PHE A 214 -6.26 -9.37 -2.49
CA PHE A 214 -5.75 -9.34 -3.86
C PHE A 214 -4.70 -10.43 -4.08
N LEU A 215 -3.76 -10.61 -3.15
CA LEU A 215 -2.74 -11.64 -3.21
C LEU A 215 -3.37 -13.04 -3.28
N GLU A 216 -4.37 -13.32 -2.44
CA GLU A 216 -5.14 -14.56 -2.50
C GLU A 216 -5.81 -14.74 -3.86
N TYR A 217 -6.58 -13.75 -4.28
CA TYR A 217 -7.32 -13.78 -5.53
C TYR A 217 -6.40 -13.99 -6.72
N PHE A 218 -5.30 -13.25 -6.78
CA PHE A 218 -4.31 -13.29 -7.84
C PHE A 218 -3.62 -14.66 -7.91
N THR A 219 -3.29 -15.26 -6.75
CA THR A 219 -2.77 -16.62 -6.69
C THR A 219 -3.71 -17.62 -7.33
N PHE A 220 -5.01 -17.58 -6.98
CA PHE A 220 -6.01 -18.46 -7.59
C PHE A 220 -6.26 -18.16 -9.06
N ALA A 221 -6.21 -16.88 -9.46
CA ALA A 221 -6.38 -16.47 -10.85
C ALA A 221 -5.23 -16.98 -11.75
N LEU A 222 -4.02 -17.18 -11.22
CA LEU A 222 -2.90 -17.74 -11.98
C LEU A 222 -2.93 -19.27 -12.11
N VAL A 223 -3.69 -19.98 -11.26
CA VAL A 223 -3.77 -21.45 -11.30
C VAL A 223 -4.21 -21.98 -12.67
N PRO A 224 -5.26 -21.45 -13.33
CA PRO A 224 -5.61 -21.88 -14.70
C PRO A 224 -4.49 -21.69 -15.72
N MET A 225 -3.74 -20.58 -15.64
CA MET A 225 -2.58 -20.36 -16.52
C MET A 225 -1.48 -21.40 -16.26
N ALA A 226 -1.20 -21.70 -14.98
CA ALA A 226 -0.21 -22.71 -14.60
C ALA A 226 -0.61 -24.12 -15.06
N LEU A 227 -1.87 -24.51 -14.86
CA LEU A 227 -2.38 -25.83 -15.27
C LEU A 227 -2.32 -26.04 -16.78
N ILE A 228 -2.60 -25.00 -17.57
CA ILE A 228 -2.47 -25.07 -19.03
C ILE A 228 -0.99 -25.00 -19.45
N GLY A 229 -0.17 -24.20 -18.78
CA GLY A 229 1.26 -24.07 -19.10
C GLY A 229 2.10 -25.34 -18.87
N ILE A 230 1.72 -26.20 -17.92
CA ILE A 230 2.47 -27.43 -17.59
C ILE A 230 2.54 -28.41 -18.79
N PRO A 231 1.43 -28.84 -19.42
CA PRO A 231 1.48 -29.68 -20.61
C PRO A 231 2.28 -29.06 -21.76
N TYR A 232 2.16 -27.73 -21.94
CA TYR A 232 2.86 -27.02 -22.99
C TYR A 232 4.38 -27.15 -22.86
N TYR A 233 4.88 -27.06 -21.62
CA TYR A 233 6.30 -27.23 -21.33
C TYR A 233 6.73 -28.71 -21.35
N LEU A 234 6.00 -29.61 -20.69
CA LEU A 234 6.40 -31.02 -20.55
C LEU A 234 6.40 -31.80 -21.86
N PHE A 235 5.42 -31.54 -22.73
CA PHE A 235 5.29 -32.23 -24.01
C PHE A 235 5.94 -31.47 -25.17
N ALA A 236 6.66 -30.38 -24.88
CA ALA A 236 7.23 -29.48 -25.88
C ALA A 236 6.22 -29.20 -27.02
N TRP A 237 5.02 -28.76 -26.63
CA TRP A 237 3.97 -28.38 -27.58
C TRP A 237 4.33 -27.04 -28.22
N GLU A 238 5.41 -27.06 -28.98
CA GLU A 238 6.00 -25.89 -29.64
C GLU A 238 5.39 -25.68 -31.03
N ASP A 239 4.35 -26.42 -31.41
CA ASP A 239 3.63 -26.19 -32.66
C ASP A 239 2.92 -24.83 -32.63
N TYR A 240 2.98 -24.12 -33.76
CA TYR A 240 2.42 -22.78 -33.93
C TYR A 240 0.97 -22.64 -33.41
N ASP A 241 0.10 -23.57 -33.80
CA ASP A 241 -1.32 -23.55 -33.43
C ASP A 241 -1.50 -23.57 -31.91
N LYS A 242 -0.60 -24.28 -31.20
CA LYS A 242 -0.65 -24.40 -29.75
C LYS A 242 -0.20 -23.10 -29.10
N TYR A 243 0.89 -22.48 -29.56
CA TYR A 243 1.34 -21.19 -29.01
C TYR A 243 0.30 -20.08 -29.15
N VAL A 244 -0.36 -19.99 -30.30
CA VAL A 244 -1.44 -19.01 -30.51
C VAL A 244 -2.60 -19.28 -29.56
N LEU A 245 -3.03 -20.53 -29.39
CA LEU A 245 -4.10 -20.89 -28.47
C LEU A 245 -3.77 -20.54 -27.02
N PHE A 246 -2.54 -20.83 -26.57
CA PHE A 246 -2.10 -20.47 -25.22
C PHE A 246 -2.03 -18.97 -25.01
N ALA A 247 -1.48 -18.23 -25.97
CA ALA A 247 -1.39 -16.78 -25.92
C ALA A 247 -2.77 -16.13 -25.82
N VAL A 248 -3.68 -16.50 -26.73
CA VAL A 248 -5.05 -15.98 -26.75
C VAL A 248 -5.76 -16.30 -25.44
N PHE A 249 -5.61 -17.52 -24.92
CA PHE A 249 -6.15 -17.88 -23.61
C PHE A 249 -5.63 -16.94 -22.51
N ASN A 250 -4.31 -16.75 -22.39
CA ASN A 250 -3.73 -15.90 -21.34
C ASN A 250 -4.16 -14.44 -21.45
N LEU A 251 -4.26 -13.90 -22.68
CA LEU A 251 -4.67 -12.52 -22.93
C LEU A 251 -6.16 -12.29 -22.60
N VAL A 252 -7.03 -13.24 -22.94
CA VAL A 252 -8.45 -13.18 -22.59
C VAL A 252 -8.62 -13.38 -21.08
N TRP A 253 -7.99 -14.41 -20.51
CA TRP A 253 -8.08 -14.74 -19.10
C TRP A 253 -7.58 -13.60 -18.20
N SER A 254 -6.49 -12.92 -18.60
CA SER A 254 -6.01 -11.74 -17.86
C SER A 254 -7.00 -10.60 -17.80
N THR A 255 -7.79 -10.39 -18.85
CA THR A 255 -8.90 -9.44 -18.83
C THR A 255 -9.99 -9.88 -17.87
N VAL A 256 -10.41 -11.15 -17.98
CA VAL A 256 -11.51 -11.70 -17.17
C VAL A 256 -11.21 -11.59 -15.68
N PHE A 257 -10.02 -12.00 -15.24
CA PHE A 257 -9.73 -11.98 -13.80
C PHE A 257 -9.54 -10.54 -13.27
N LEU A 258 -8.99 -9.60 -14.05
CA LEU A 258 -8.89 -8.21 -13.60
C LEU A 258 -10.26 -7.55 -13.44
N GLU A 259 -11.21 -7.88 -14.32
CA GLU A 259 -12.60 -7.44 -14.22
C GLU A 259 -13.35 -8.10 -13.05
N VAL A 260 -13.13 -9.39 -12.83
CA VAL A 260 -13.71 -10.11 -11.69
C VAL A 260 -13.13 -9.60 -10.37
N TRP A 261 -11.85 -9.20 -10.32
CA TRP A 261 -11.28 -8.57 -9.14
C TRP A 261 -11.99 -7.28 -8.76
N LYS A 262 -12.29 -6.38 -9.72
CA LYS A 262 -13.07 -5.16 -9.44
C LYS A 262 -14.41 -5.47 -8.75
N ARG A 263 -15.06 -6.55 -9.19
CA ARG A 263 -16.34 -7.02 -8.61
C ARG A 263 -16.17 -7.55 -7.19
N CYS A 264 -15.14 -8.36 -6.95
CA CYS A 264 -14.81 -8.88 -5.63
C CYS A 264 -14.43 -7.74 -4.67
N SER A 265 -13.57 -6.83 -5.13
CA SER A 265 -13.13 -5.65 -4.38
C SER A 265 -14.31 -4.76 -3.98
N ALA A 266 -15.26 -4.50 -4.90
CA ALA A 266 -16.48 -3.76 -4.60
C ALA A 266 -17.37 -4.47 -3.55
N GLN A 267 -17.45 -5.80 -3.59
CA GLN A 267 -18.20 -6.57 -2.59
C GLN A 267 -17.56 -6.48 -1.21
N LEU A 268 -16.23 -6.64 -1.12
CA LEU A 268 -15.47 -6.47 0.12
C LEU A 268 -15.60 -5.05 0.66
N ALA A 269 -15.34 -4.04 -0.17
CA ALA A 269 -15.43 -2.63 0.21
C ALA A 269 -16.86 -2.20 0.61
N TYR A 270 -17.90 -2.80 0.04
CA TYR A 270 -19.27 -2.58 0.50
C TYR A 270 -19.50 -3.20 1.87
N GLY A 271 -19.11 -4.47 2.07
CA GLY A 271 -19.22 -5.16 3.36
C GLY A 271 -18.43 -4.45 4.47
N TRP A 272 -17.32 -3.82 4.11
CA TRP A 272 -16.49 -3.05 5.03
C TRP A 272 -16.93 -1.60 5.22
N GLY A 273 -17.88 -1.12 4.41
CA GLY A 273 -18.40 0.25 4.49
C GLY A 273 -17.53 1.32 3.83
N THR A 274 -16.34 0.97 3.33
CA THR A 274 -15.43 1.93 2.68
C THR A 274 -15.89 2.35 1.29
N LEU A 275 -16.69 1.53 0.58
CA LEU A 275 -17.21 1.86 -0.74
C LEU A 275 -18.16 3.07 -0.74
N SER A 276 -18.94 3.23 0.34
CA SER A 276 -19.94 4.31 0.45
C SER A 276 -19.32 5.63 0.96
N ARG A 277 -18.05 5.62 1.37
CA ARG A 277 -17.35 6.79 1.88
C ARG A 277 -16.93 7.70 0.72
N LYS A 278 -17.29 8.98 0.81
CA LYS A 278 -16.95 9.96 -0.22
C LYS A 278 -15.56 10.55 0.00
N LYS A 279 -14.59 10.17 -0.84
CA LYS A 279 -13.20 10.69 -0.86
C LYS A 279 -13.14 12.24 -0.89
N ALA A 280 -14.16 12.91 -1.45
CA ALA A 280 -14.23 14.36 -1.54
C ALA A 280 -14.36 15.09 -0.18
N PHE A 281 -14.78 14.40 0.89
CA PHE A 281 -14.92 14.98 2.22
C PHE A 281 -13.71 14.70 3.12
N GLU A 282 -12.70 14.00 2.60
CA GLU A 282 -11.47 13.73 3.34
C GLU A 282 -10.68 15.02 3.58
N GLU A 283 -10.06 15.04 4.74
CA GLU A 283 -9.23 16.14 5.16
C GLU A 283 -7.90 16.19 4.40
N PRO A 284 -7.28 17.38 4.28
CA PRO A 284 -5.97 17.48 3.68
C PRO A 284 -4.91 16.72 4.49
N ARG A 285 -3.99 16.05 3.78
CA ARG A 285 -2.86 15.36 4.40
C ARG A 285 -2.03 16.35 5.24
N PRO A 286 -1.36 15.90 6.31
CA PRO A 286 -0.60 16.80 7.19
C PRO A 286 0.50 17.60 6.46
N GLY A 287 1.04 17.05 5.36
CA GLY A 287 2.05 17.69 4.52
C GLY A 287 1.51 18.81 3.61
N PHE A 288 0.20 18.90 3.40
CA PHE A 288 -0.40 19.88 2.51
C PHE A 288 -0.28 21.29 3.08
N HIS A 289 0.02 22.25 2.21
CA HIS A 289 0.18 23.64 2.62
C HIS A 289 -0.38 24.62 1.59
N GLY A 290 -0.85 25.77 2.06
CA GLY A 290 -1.51 26.78 1.24
C GLY A 290 -1.91 27.99 2.08
N ALA A 291 -2.54 28.97 1.44
CA ALA A 291 -3.18 30.06 2.16
C ALA A 291 -4.44 29.52 2.84
N LEU A 292 -4.77 29.97 4.05
CA LEU A 292 -6.05 29.63 4.67
C LEU A 292 -7.21 30.16 3.82
N GLY A 293 -8.21 29.32 3.62
CA GLY A 293 -9.45 29.67 2.95
C GLY A 293 -10.56 28.70 3.31
N PHE A 294 -11.75 28.97 2.79
CA PHE A 294 -12.90 28.09 2.98
C PHE A 294 -12.99 27.07 1.85
N ASN A 295 -13.15 25.80 2.20
CA ASN A 295 -13.45 24.77 1.22
C ASN A 295 -14.88 25.00 0.67
N PRO A 296 -15.07 25.12 -0.65
CA PRO A 296 -16.38 25.40 -1.25
C PRO A 296 -17.38 24.25 -1.11
N VAL A 297 -16.91 23.03 -0.83
CA VAL A 297 -17.73 21.82 -0.67
C VAL A 297 -18.11 21.60 0.80
N THR A 298 -17.13 21.61 1.70
CA THR A 298 -17.36 21.28 3.12
C THR A 298 -17.64 22.51 3.98
N GLY A 299 -17.29 23.71 3.53
CA GLY A 299 -17.37 24.94 4.30
C GLY A 299 -16.34 25.04 5.44
N ARG A 300 -15.47 24.04 5.61
CA ARG A 300 -14.41 24.04 6.64
C ARG A 300 -13.29 25.00 6.24
N GLU A 301 -12.69 25.64 7.25
CA GLU A 301 -11.48 26.44 7.07
C GLU A 301 -10.27 25.50 6.95
N GLU A 302 -9.62 25.48 5.79
CA GLU A 302 -8.47 24.63 5.50
C GLU A 302 -7.46 25.34 4.60
N PRO A 303 -6.20 24.88 4.51
CA PRO A 303 -5.26 25.40 3.53
C PRO A 303 -5.80 25.19 2.11
N VAL A 304 -5.64 26.18 1.22
CA VAL A 304 -6.06 26.12 -0.18
C VAL A 304 -4.84 26.35 -1.07
N TYR A 305 -4.73 25.53 -2.14
CA TYR A 305 -3.63 25.62 -3.11
C TYR A 305 -4.16 25.64 -4.55
N PRO A 306 -3.73 26.60 -5.40
CA PRO A 306 -4.22 26.67 -6.78
C PRO A 306 -3.87 25.41 -7.60
N ASN A 307 -4.87 24.82 -8.24
CA ASN A 307 -4.69 23.63 -9.07
C ASN A 307 -3.75 23.88 -10.26
N THR A 308 -3.79 25.07 -10.87
CA THR A 308 -2.90 25.44 -11.99
C THR A 308 -1.43 25.38 -11.60
N LYS A 309 -1.07 25.89 -10.42
CA LYS A 309 0.30 25.80 -9.90
C LYS A 309 0.74 24.36 -9.72
N ARG A 310 -0.13 23.49 -9.20
CA ARG A 310 0.16 22.05 -9.04
C ARG A 310 0.36 21.38 -10.40
N GLN A 311 -0.52 21.62 -11.36
CA GLN A 311 -0.41 21.01 -12.69
C GLN A 311 0.84 21.46 -13.43
N LEU A 312 1.22 22.75 -13.33
CA LEU A 312 2.48 23.25 -13.91
C LEU A 312 3.70 22.54 -13.30
N LYS A 313 3.72 22.31 -11.98
CA LYS A 313 4.79 21.53 -11.32
C LYS A 313 4.88 20.11 -11.87
N ILE A 314 3.75 19.43 -12.00
CA ILE A 314 3.70 18.04 -12.49
C ILE A 314 4.19 17.96 -13.93
N TYR A 315 3.60 18.75 -14.84
CA TYR A 315 3.87 18.61 -16.27
C TYR A 315 5.18 19.23 -16.73
N LEU A 316 5.66 20.32 -16.09
CA LEU A 316 6.88 21.01 -16.52
C LEU A 316 8.14 20.57 -15.77
N VAL A 317 8.01 19.92 -14.62
CA VAL A 317 9.16 19.48 -13.82
C VAL A 317 9.13 17.97 -13.60
N SER A 318 8.05 17.44 -13.03
CA SER A 318 8.01 16.03 -12.64
C SER A 318 8.05 15.07 -13.83
N VAL A 319 7.22 15.31 -14.85
CA VAL A 319 7.16 14.45 -16.05
C VAL A 319 8.47 14.48 -16.84
N PRO A 320 9.08 15.64 -17.16
CA PRO A 320 10.40 15.68 -17.81
C PRO A 320 11.50 14.99 -16.99
N PHE A 321 11.49 15.15 -15.66
CA PHE A 321 12.43 14.45 -14.78
C PHE A 321 12.27 12.93 -14.88
N VAL A 322 11.04 12.41 -14.83
CA VAL A 322 10.78 10.98 -15.02
C VAL A 322 11.32 10.51 -16.37
N ILE A 323 10.98 11.21 -17.47
CA ILE A 323 11.45 10.85 -18.82
C ILE A 323 12.98 10.81 -18.90
N LEU A 324 13.67 11.78 -18.30
CA LEU A 324 15.14 11.79 -18.22
C LEU A 324 15.68 10.56 -17.49
N CYS A 325 15.09 10.19 -16.35
CA CYS A 325 15.49 8.98 -15.61
C CYS A 325 15.25 7.70 -16.42
N LEU A 326 14.14 7.61 -17.17
CA LEU A 326 13.88 6.46 -18.05
C LEU A 326 14.92 6.37 -19.17
N TYR A 327 15.29 7.49 -19.77
CA TYR A 327 16.36 7.53 -20.78
C TYR A 327 17.71 7.06 -20.19
N LEU A 328 18.08 7.55 -19.00
CA LEU A 328 19.30 7.14 -18.31
C LEU A 328 19.30 5.65 -17.98
N SER A 329 18.16 5.10 -17.56
CA SER A 329 17.98 3.66 -17.35
C SER A 329 18.26 2.84 -18.61
N LEU A 330 17.67 3.23 -19.75
CA LEU A 330 17.93 2.58 -21.03
C LEU A 330 19.40 2.70 -21.45
N TYR A 331 20.05 3.84 -21.19
CA TYR A 331 21.46 4.02 -21.46
C TYR A 331 22.36 3.09 -20.62
N VAL A 332 22.06 2.93 -19.33
CA VAL A 332 22.75 1.96 -18.45
C VAL A 332 22.57 0.53 -18.95
N MET A 333 21.37 0.19 -19.42
CA MET A 333 21.11 -1.12 -20.05
C MET A 333 21.97 -1.34 -21.31
N MET A 334 22.15 -0.33 -22.16
CA MET A 334 23.05 -0.44 -23.32
C MET A 334 24.50 -0.70 -22.90
N ILE A 335 24.99 0.00 -21.88
CA ILE A 335 26.34 -0.25 -21.32
C ILE A 335 26.45 -1.70 -20.82
N TYR A 336 25.40 -2.25 -20.20
CA TYR A 336 25.38 -3.64 -19.78
C TYR A 336 25.58 -4.61 -20.96
N PHE A 337 24.86 -4.42 -22.06
CA PHE A 337 25.03 -5.28 -23.24
C PHE A 337 26.40 -5.12 -23.90
N ASP A 338 26.97 -3.92 -23.91
CA ASP A 338 28.34 -3.70 -24.38
C ASP A 338 29.37 -4.45 -23.51
N MET A 339 29.19 -4.44 -22.18
CA MET A 339 30.04 -5.19 -21.25
C MET A 339 29.87 -6.71 -21.41
N GLU A 340 28.66 -7.19 -21.65
CA GLU A 340 28.37 -8.60 -21.89
C GLU A 340 29.03 -9.10 -23.18
N TYR A 341 28.93 -8.32 -24.26
CA TYR A 341 29.60 -8.60 -25.53
C TYR A 341 31.14 -8.63 -25.36
N TRP A 342 31.70 -7.66 -24.62
CA TRP A 342 33.13 -7.62 -24.33
C TRP A 342 33.60 -8.84 -23.50
N ALA A 343 32.85 -9.25 -22.48
CA ALA A 343 33.16 -10.43 -21.69
C ALA A 343 33.12 -11.71 -22.54
N LEU A 344 32.12 -11.80 -23.44
CA LEU A 344 32.00 -12.91 -24.37
C LEU A 344 33.15 -12.95 -25.39
N SER A 345 33.62 -11.80 -25.89
CA SER A 345 34.75 -11.76 -26.83
C SER A 345 36.03 -12.30 -26.19
N ILE A 346 36.30 -11.97 -24.92
CA ILE A 346 37.47 -12.47 -24.19
C ILE A 346 37.36 -13.98 -23.95
N TYR A 347 36.17 -14.47 -23.61
CA TYR A 347 35.93 -15.90 -23.42
C TYR A 347 36.14 -16.70 -24.71
N ASN A 348 35.70 -16.16 -25.85
CA ASN A 348 35.86 -16.82 -27.15
C ASN A 348 37.33 -16.82 -27.63
N GLU A 349 38.14 -15.83 -27.24
CA GLU A 349 39.56 -15.80 -27.57
C GLU A 349 40.37 -16.85 -26.79
N ASP A 350 40.18 -16.94 -25.47
CA ASP A 350 40.93 -17.87 -24.61
C ASP A 350 40.03 -18.55 -23.55
N PRO A 351 39.32 -19.65 -23.91
CA PRO A 351 38.39 -20.30 -23.00
C PRO A 351 39.13 -20.99 -21.84
N ASN A 352 39.14 -20.33 -20.70
CA ASN A 352 39.71 -20.79 -19.44
C ASN A 352 38.75 -20.56 -18.25
N LEU A 353 39.06 -21.14 -17.09
CA LEU A 353 38.19 -21.05 -15.91
C LEU A 353 37.93 -19.60 -15.47
N TRP A 354 38.92 -18.70 -15.58
CA TRP A 354 38.76 -17.29 -15.24
C TRP A 354 37.85 -16.55 -16.21
N THR A 355 37.95 -16.86 -17.50
CA THR A 355 37.06 -16.30 -18.54
C THR A 355 35.63 -16.83 -18.41
N SER A 356 35.43 -18.07 -17.96
CA SER A 356 34.08 -18.58 -17.63
C SER A 356 33.46 -17.82 -16.46
N VAL A 357 34.27 -17.45 -15.45
CA VAL A 357 33.80 -16.62 -14.32
C VAL A 357 33.50 -15.19 -14.79
N LEU A 358 34.30 -14.65 -15.72
CA LEU A 358 34.13 -13.31 -16.28
C LEU A 358 32.75 -13.11 -16.93
N LEU A 359 32.17 -14.15 -17.56
CA LEU A 359 30.84 -14.09 -18.16
C LEU A 359 29.72 -13.71 -17.18
N PHE A 360 29.87 -14.01 -15.88
CA PHE A 360 28.86 -13.68 -14.87
C PHE A 360 29.03 -12.27 -14.28
N ILE A 361 30.21 -11.65 -14.43
CA ILE A 361 30.54 -10.38 -13.78
C ILE A 361 29.65 -9.23 -14.29
N PRO A 362 29.44 -9.02 -15.61
CA PRO A 362 28.57 -7.94 -16.11
C PRO A 362 27.15 -8.01 -15.54
N SER A 363 26.55 -9.19 -15.48
CA SER A 363 25.19 -9.39 -14.96
C SER A 363 25.10 -9.10 -13.46
N ILE A 364 26.11 -9.48 -12.67
CA ILE A 364 26.17 -9.14 -11.23
C ILE A 364 26.29 -7.63 -11.04
N ILE A 365 27.18 -6.96 -11.80
CA ILE A 365 27.34 -5.50 -11.75
C ILE A 365 26.02 -4.81 -12.10
N TYR A 366 25.38 -5.24 -13.19
CA TYR A 366 24.11 -4.67 -13.65
C TYR A 366 23.02 -4.83 -12.58
N ALA A 367 22.88 -6.01 -11.97
CA ALA A 367 21.92 -6.24 -10.90
C ALA A 367 22.14 -5.29 -9.70
N VAL A 368 23.38 -5.08 -9.29
CA VAL A 368 23.72 -4.14 -8.20
C VAL A 368 23.42 -2.69 -8.60
N VAL A 369 23.74 -2.30 -9.83
CA VAL A 369 23.48 -0.95 -10.34
C VAL A 369 21.98 -0.66 -10.39
N ILE A 370 21.17 -1.61 -10.87
CA ILE A 370 19.70 -1.46 -10.91
C ILE A 370 19.12 -1.26 -9.52
N GLU A 371 19.56 -2.02 -8.51
CA GLU A 371 19.08 -1.86 -7.13
C GLU A 371 19.41 -0.47 -6.56
N ILE A 372 20.64 0.02 -6.81
CA ILE A 372 21.04 1.38 -6.43
C ILE A 372 20.20 2.43 -7.15
N MET A 373 19.94 2.24 -8.44
CA MET A 373 19.13 3.16 -9.24
C MET A 373 17.67 3.21 -8.76
N ASN A 374 17.06 2.06 -8.44
CA ASN A 374 15.71 1.97 -7.88
C ASN A 374 15.61 2.74 -6.55
N LEU A 375 16.59 2.55 -5.66
CA LEU A 375 16.65 3.26 -4.39
C LEU A 375 16.78 4.78 -4.57
N LEU A 376 17.73 5.23 -5.40
CA LEU A 376 17.94 6.66 -5.67
C LEU A 376 16.71 7.29 -6.32
N TYR A 377 16.09 6.61 -7.28
CA TYR A 377 14.89 7.09 -7.95
C TYR A 377 13.70 7.20 -6.99
N ARG A 378 13.52 6.24 -6.07
CA ARG A 378 12.46 6.29 -5.06
C ARG A 378 12.58 7.54 -4.18
N TYR A 379 13.78 7.85 -3.68
CA TYR A 379 14.00 9.08 -2.91
C TYR A 379 13.69 10.34 -3.73
N ALA A 380 14.10 10.37 -5.00
CA ALA A 380 13.81 11.49 -5.88
C ALA A 380 12.29 11.63 -6.15
N ALA A 381 11.60 10.52 -6.40
CA ALA A 381 10.16 10.48 -6.66
C ALA A 381 9.33 10.90 -5.43
N GLU A 382 9.72 10.47 -4.23
CA GLU A 382 9.10 10.89 -2.96
C GLU A 382 9.27 12.39 -2.73
N PHE A 383 10.49 12.91 -2.92
CA PHE A 383 10.77 14.34 -2.80
C PHE A 383 9.94 15.15 -3.80
N LEU A 384 9.94 14.75 -5.06
CA LEU A 384 9.27 15.45 -6.15
C LEU A 384 7.74 15.44 -5.96
N THR A 385 7.16 14.29 -5.59
CA THR A 385 5.73 14.17 -5.29
C THR A 385 5.34 14.94 -4.02
N GLY A 386 6.26 15.04 -3.04
CA GLY A 386 6.08 15.91 -1.88
C GLY A 386 6.03 17.38 -2.27
N TRP A 387 6.90 17.79 -3.20
CA TRP A 387 6.98 19.16 -3.72
C TRP A 387 5.78 19.55 -4.61
N GLU A 388 5.13 18.58 -5.27
CA GLU A 388 3.88 18.78 -6.02
C GLU A 388 2.71 19.28 -5.14
N ASN A 389 2.77 19.04 -3.82
CA ASN A 389 1.80 19.51 -2.82
C ASN A 389 0.36 19.02 -3.09
N HIS A 390 0.17 17.69 -3.09
CA HIS A 390 -1.13 17.04 -3.17
C HIS A 390 -1.98 17.27 -1.91
N ARG A 391 -3.28 17.53 -2.08
CA ARG A 391 -4.22 17.75 -0.96
C ARG A 391 -4.52 16.46 -0.20
N LEU A 392 -4.86 15.39 -0.92
CA LEU A 392 -5.27 14.11 -0.33
C LEU A 392 -4.10 13.12 -0.29
N GLU A 393 -4.11 12.24 0.71
CA GLU A 393 -3.10 11.17 0.82
C GLU A 393 -3.21 10.18 -0.35
N SER A 394 -4.42 9.77 -0.70
CA SER A 394 -4.68 8.91 -1.88
C SER A 394 -4.12 9.49 -3.18
N SER A 395 -4.27 10.81 -3.41
CA SER A 395 -3.72 11.50 -4.59
C SER A 395 -2.20 11.50 -4.57
N PHE A 396 -1.58 11.76 -3.41
CA PHE A 396 -0.13 11.72 -3.25
C PHE A 396 0.41 10.32 -3.56
N GLN A 397 -0.18 9.28 -2.95
CA GLN A 397 0.22 7.90 -3.14
C GLN A 397 0.07 7.47 -4.60
N ASN A 398 -1.07 7.75 -5.25
CA ASN A 398 -1.27 7.40 -6.67
C ASN A 398 -0.21 8.00 -7.60
N HIS A 399 0.20 9.25 -7.38
CA HIS A 399 1.22 9.90 -8.21
C HIS A 399 2.63 9.40 -7.88
N LEU A 400 2.91 9.03 -6.63
CA LEU A 400 4.18 8.43 -6.24
C LEU A 400 4.30 7.03 -6.85
N VAL A 401 3.27 6.20 -6.67
CA VAL A 401 3.18 4.84 -7.22
C VAL A 401 3.39 4.89 -8.73
N LEU A 402 2.70 5.76 -9.46
CA LEU A 402 2.85 5.85 -10.92
C LEU A 402 4.29 6.16 -11.35
N LYS A 403 4.98 7.11 -10.70
CA LYS A 403 6.37 7.45 -11.04
C LYS A 403 7.31 6.27 -10.81
N VAL A 404 7.24 5.67 -9.62
CA VAL A 404 8.11 4.55 -9.22
C VAL A 404 7.81 3.30 -10.05
N LEU A 405 6.54 3.05 -10.38
CA LEU A 405 6.12 1.93 -11.20
C LEU A 405 6.67 1.99 -12.62
N VAL A 406 6.55 3.14 -13.30
CA VAL A 406 7.05 3.27 -14.69
C VAL A 406 8.56 3.09 -14.73
N PHE A 407 9.30 3.61 -13.74
CA PHE A 407 10.74 3.44 -13.65
C PHE A 407 11.15 1.98 -13.40
N ASN A 408 10.52 1.30 -12.43
CA ASN A 408 10.78 -0.11 -12.17
C ASN A 408 10.41 -1.00 -13.35
N PHE A 409 9.29 -0.70 -14.03
CA PHE A 409 8.89 -1.43 -15.23
C PHE A 409 9.99 -1.38 -16.31
N ILE A 410 10.53 -0.20 -16.62
CA ILE A 410 11.61 -0.09 -17.60
C ILE A 410 12.87 -0.82 -17.12
N ASN A 411 13.29 -0.63 -15.86
CA ASN A 411 14.48 -1.30 -15.33
C ASN A 411 14.38 -2.84 -15.36
N CYS A 412 13.21 -3.40 -15.07
CA CYS A 412 12.99 -4.84 -15.03
C CYS A 412 12.80 -5.46 -16.41
N PHE A 413 12.05 -4.80 -17.30
CA PHE A 413 11.61 -5.41 -18.57
C PHE A 413 12.39 -4.94 -19.80
N ALA A 414 13.12 -3.81 -19.75
CA ALA A 414 13.82 -3.31 -20.93
C ALA A 414 14.88 -4.28 -21.45
N SER A 415 15.65 -4.93 -20.56
CA SER A 415 16.65 -5.93 -20.96
C SER A 415 15.98 -7.15 -21.63
N LEU A 416 14.85 -7.60 -21.10
CA LEU A 416 14.07 -8.70 -21.67
C LEU A 416 13.47 -8.32 -23.04
N PHE A 417 12.96 -7.10 -23.18
CA PHE A 417 12.50 -6.57 -24.47
C PHE A 417 13.64 -6.47 -25.48
N TYR A 418 14.83 -6.08 -25.05
CA TYR A 418 16.01 -6.03 -25.91
C TYR A 418 16.43 -7.43 -26.37
N ILE A 419 16.49 -8.41 -25.47
CA ILE A 419 16.78 -9.81 -25.83
C ILE A 419 15.71 -10.35 -26.81
N ALA A 420 14.43 -10.10 -26.52
CA ALA A 420 13.31 -10.60 -27.30
C ALA A 420 13.24 -10.01 -28.71
N PHE A 421 13.35 -8.69 -28.84
CA PHE A 421 13.00 -7.98 -30.08
C PHE A 421 14.21 -7.46 -30.85
N VAL A 422 15.33 -7.20 -30.19
CA VAL A 422 16.58 -6.73 -30.85
C VAL A 422 17.50 -7.91 -31.12
N MET A 423 17.86 -8.69 -30.09
CA MET A 423 18.73 -9.86 -30.27
C MET A 423 18.00 -11.06 -30.89
N GLN A 424 16.69 -11.18 -30.63
CA GLN A 424 15.84 -12.29 -31.10
C GLN A 424 16.31 -13.68 -30.61
N ASP A 425 16.99 -13.73 -29.46
CA ASP A 425 17.44 -14.98 -28.84
C ASP A 425 16.41 -15.49 -27.82
N MET A 426 15.56 -16.42 -28.26
CA MET A 426 14.52 -17.00 -27.42
C MET A 426 15.06 -17.94 -26.34
N VAL A 427 16.26 -18.51 -26.54
CA VAL A 427 16.91 -19.39 -25.55
C VAL A 427 17.45 -18.54 -24.42
N LEU A 428 18.18 -17.48 -24.74
CA LEU A 428 18.66 -16.52 -23.77
C LEU A 428 17.48 -15.89 -23.02
N LEU A 429 16.42 -15.48 -23.72
CA LEU A 429 15.22 -14.93 -23.10
C LEU A 429 14.61 -15.89 -22.08
N ARG A 430 14.46 -17.18 -22.44
CA ARG A 430 13.93 -18.22 -21.55
C ARG A 430 14.82 -18.40 -20.30
N GLN A 431 16.13 -18.43 -20.48
CA GLN A 431 17.10 -18.54 -19.39
C GLN A 431 17.07 -17.32 -18.47
N SER A 432 17.10 -16.11 -19.04
CA SER A 432 17.02 -14.85 -18.28
C SER A 432 15.72 -14.77 -17.48
N LEU A 433 14.57 -15.12 -18.08
CA LEU A 433 13.28 -15.16 -17.38
C LEU A 433 13.27 -16.16 -16.23
N ALA A 434 13.74 -17.40 -16.46
CA ALA A 434 13.78 -18.42 -15.42
C ALA A 434 14.71 -18.01 -14.27
N THR A 435 15.89 -17.46 -14.57
CA THR A 435 16.82 -16.98 -13.56
C THR A 435 16.24 -15.80 -12.78
N LEU A 436 15.64 -14.81 -13.44
CA LEU A 436 15.00 -13.69 -12.76
C LEU A 436 13.85 -14.17 -11.84
N LEU A 437 12.96 -15.03 -12.33
CA LEU A 437 11.84 -15.56 -11.56
C LEU A 437 12.26 -16.47 -10.41
N ILE A 438 13.35 -17.21 -10.50
CA ILE A 438 13.77 -18.12 -9.41
C ILE A 438 14.66 -17.36 -8.43
N THR A 439 15.72 -16.71 -8.95
CA THR A 439 16.73 -16.06 -8.12
C THR A 439 16.19 -14.82 -7.43
N SER A 440 15.45 -13.95 -8.14
CA SER A 440 14.89 -12.74 -7.52
C SER A 440 13.90 -13.09 -6.41
N GLN A 441 13.07 -14.10 -6.62
CA GLN A 441 12.03 -14.48 -5.66
C GLN A 441 12.64 -15.10 -4.39
N ILE A 442 13.65 -15.96 -4.53
CA ILE A 442 14.39 -16.49 -3.37
C ILE A 442 15.09 -15.37 -2.59
N LEU A 443 15.74 -14.44 -3.30
CA LEU A 443 16.43 -13.31 -2.66
C LEU A 443 15.45 -12.35 -1.97
N ASN A 444 14.32 -12.03 -2.61
CA ASN A 444 13.27 -11.19 -2.04
C ASN A 444 12.76 -11.79 -0.73
N GLN A 445 12.38 -13.07 -0.72
CA GLN A 445 11.89 -13.73 0.49
C GLN A 445 12.89 -13.65 1.66
N ILE A 446 14.19 -13.81 1.36
CA ILE A 446 15.26 -13.67 2.35
C ILE A 446 15.34 -12.25 2.89
N MET A 447 15.34 -11.25 2.01
CA MET A 447 15.52 -9.85 2.37
C MET A 447 14.29 -9.23 3.04
N GLU A 448 13.11 -9.74 2.72
CA GLU A 448 11.82 -9.19 3.15
C GLU A 448 11.35 -9.75 4.50
N ALA A 449 11.46 -11.07 4.70
CA ALA A 449 10.96 -11.70 5.92
C ALA A 449 12.07 -12.28 6.79
N PHE A 450 12.95 -13.11 6.23
CA PHE A 450 13.89 -13.89 7.04
C PHE A 450 14.98 -13.04 7.70
N LEU A 451 15.63 -12.16 6.94
CA LEU A 451 16.70 -11.30 7.44
C LEU A 451 16.16 -10.26 8.45
N PRO A 452 15.09 -9.50 8.17
CA PRO A 452 14.50 -8.58 9.13
C PRO A 452 14.05 -9.28 10.41
N TYR A 453 13.42 -10.46 10.32
CA TYR A 453 13.05 -11.23 11.50
C TYR A 453 14.25 -11.65 12.34
N TRP A 454 15.31 -12.16 11.71
CA TRP A 454 16.50 -12.57 12.45
C TRP A 454 17.17 -11.38 13.15
N LEU A 455 17.26 -10.23 12.47
CA LEU A 455 17.73 -8.97 13.06
C LEU A 455 16.82 -8.53 14.21
N GLN A 456 15.50 -8.56 14.03
CA GLN A 456 14.52 -8.18 15.05
C GLN A 456 14.58 -9.12 16.26
N ARG A 457 14.67 -10.43 16.06
CA ARG A 457 14.81 -11.41 17.14
C ARG A 457 16.09 -11.19 17.94
N ARG A 458 17.20 -10.85 17.28
CA ARG A 458 18.45 -10.48 17.95
C ARG A 458 18.30 -9.18 18.74
N ARG A 459 17.60 -8.17 18.21
CA ARG A 459 17.30 -6.91 18.91
C ARG A 459 16.40 -7.14 20.12
N ASN A 460 15.29 -7.85 19.97
CA ASN A 460 14.36 -8.17 21.06
C ASN A 460 15.07 -8.89 22.21
N LYS A 461 15.97 -9.84 21.94
CA LYS A 461 16.78 -10.49 22.98
C LYS A 461 17.68 -9.49 23.74
N LYS A 462 18.25 -8.50 23.05
CA LYS A 462 19.07 -7.45 23.68
C LYS A 462 18.22 -6.49 24.52
N VAL A 463 17.07 -6.07 24.00
CA VAL A 463 16.13 -5.19 24.71
C VAL A 463 15.56 -5.89 25.94
N HIS A 464 15.05 -7.11 25.81
CA HIS A 464 14.55 -7.91 26.94
C HIS A 464 15.61 -8.06 28.05
N LYS A 465 16.87 -8.35 27.68
CA LYS A 465 17.99 -8.43 28.64
C LYS A 465 18.30 -7.06 29.28
N ARG A 466 18.13 -5.95 28.56
CA ARG A 466 18.34 -4.58 29.08
C ARG A 466 17.21 -4.19 30.03
N VAL A 467 15.96 -4.42 29.64
CA VAL A 467 14.76 -4.11 30.45
C VAL A 467 14.78 -4.89 31.75
N ARG A 468 15.04 -6.21 31.69
CA ARG A 468 15.16 -7.05 32.89
C ARG A 468 16.28 -6.60 33.84
N ARG A 469 17.37 -6.01 33.31
CA ARG A 469 18.43 -5.41 34.15
C ARG A 469 18.01 -4.11 34.81
N LEU A 470 17.15 -3.31 34.16
CA LEU A 470 16.74 -1.98 34.61
C LEU A 470 15.57 -2.03 35.60
N LEU A 471 14.56 -2.85 35.32
CA LEU A 471 13.32 -2.92 36.12
C LEU A 471 13.33 -4.04 37.17
N GLY A 472 14.37 -4.89 37.18
CA GLY A 472 14.39 -6.11 37.99
C GLY A 472 13.29 -7.10 37.57
N ASP A 473 12.91 -8.03 38.46
CA ASP A 473 11.82 -9.00 38.22
C ASP A 473 10.41 -8.37 38.34
N LYS A 474 10.31 -7.07 38.65
CA LYS A 474 9.05 -6.32 38.57
C LYS A 474 8.81 -5.90 37.12
N GLU A 475 8.51 -6.87 36.27
CA GLU A 475 8.14 -6.63 34.88
C GLU A 475 6.85 -5.78 34.84
N LEU A 476 6.92 -4.53 34.36
CA LEU A 476 5.76 -3.78 33.88
C LEU A 476 5.57 -4.17 32.41
N PRO A 477 4.59 -5.06 32.08
CA PRO A 477 4.48 -5.65 30.73
C PRO A 477 4.27 -4.62 29.62
N LEU A 478 3.72 -3.46 29.98
CA LEU A 478 3.48 -2.32 29.08
C LEU A 478 4.76 -1.57 28.71
N VAL A 479 5.65 -1.31 29.67
CA VAL A 479 6.91 -0.57 29.43
C VAL A 479 7.79 -1.35 28.48
N GLU A 480 7.91 -2.66 28.70
CA GLU A 480 8.67 -3.54 27.82
C GLU A 480 8.06 -3.57 26.41
N GLN A 481 6.73 -3.64 26.32
CA GLN A 481 6.03 -3.64 25.03
C GLN A 481 6.32 -2.38 24.23
N VAL A 482 6.14 -1.20 24.84
CA VAL A 482 6.32 0.09 24.17
C VAL A 482 7.76 0.25 23.68
N GLN A 483 8.75 -0.17 24.48
CA GLN A 483 10.15 -0.10 24.07
C GLN A 483 10.49 -1.10 22.95
N LEU A 484 9.99 -2.33 23.03
CA LEU A 484 10.19 -3.33 21.97
C LEU A 484 9.57 -2.87 20.66
N GLU A 485 8.33 -2.38 20.70
CA GLU A 485 7.62 -1.88 19.53
C GLU A 485 8.27 -0.59 19.01
N GLY A 486 8.74 0.32 19.85
CA GLY A 486 9.46 1.54 19.44
C GLY A 486 10.70 1.28 18.59
N ASP A 487 11.40 0.16 18.84
CA ASP A 487 12.60 -0.27 18.09
C ASP A 487 12.30 -1.13 16.84
N MET A 488 11.04 -1.53 16.62
CA MET A 488 10.63 -2.29 15.43
C MET A 488 10.67 -1.44 14.16
N TYR A 489 10.79 -2.09 13.01
CA TYR A 489 10.73 -1.43 11.71
C TYR A 489 9.32 -0.86 11.47
N THR A 490 9.24 0.27 10.78
CA THR A 490 7.96 0.86 10.37
C THR A 490 7.56 0.31 9.01
N TYR A 491 6.33 -0.16 8.87
CA TYR A 491 5.77 -0.53 7.58
C TYR A 491 5.47 0.74 6.75
N LEU A 492 6.09 0.86 5.58
CA LEU A 492 6.01 2.06 4.73
C LEU A 492 4.77 2.10 3.83
N GLY A 493 3.92 1.08 3.89
CA GLY A 493 2.70 0.94 3.09
C GLY A 493 2.78 -0.22 2.11
N THR A 494 1.66 -0.53 1.45
CA THR A 494 1.49 -1.69 0.55
C THR A 494 2.16 -1.53 -0.82
N PHE A 495 2.95 -0.47 -1.03
CA PHE A 495 3.51 -0.16 -2.34
C PHE A 495 4.45 -1.25 -2.84
N ASP A 496 5.43 -1.63 -2.02
CA ASP A 496 6.44 -2.62 -2.39
C ASP A 496 5.78 -4.00 -2.59
N ASP A 497 4.82 -4.35 -1.73
CA ASP A 497 4.09 -5.62 -1.81
C ASP A 497 3.25 -5.73 -3.11
N TYR A 498 2.53 -4.67 -3.51
CA TYR A 498 1.83 -4.65 -4.81
C TYR A 498 2.78 -4.57 -6.00
N LEU A 499 3.92 -3.88 -5.87
CA LEU A 499 4.93 -3.79 -6.92
C LEU A 499 5.48 -5.18 -7.26
N GLU A 500 5.74 -6.00 -6.25
CA GLU A 500 6.16 -7.39 -6.45
C GLU A 500 5.12 -8.17 -7.26
N GLN A 501 3.86 -8.13 -6.85
CA GLN A 501 2.77 -8.82 -7.56
C GLN A 501 2.60 -8.31 -9.00
N PHE A 502 2.79 -7.00 -9.22
CA PHE A 502 2.75 -6.38 -10.54
C PHE A 502 3.90 -6.86 -11.45
N LEU A 503 5.13 -6.93 -10.94
CA LEU A 503 6.28 -7.43 -11.70
C LEU A 503 6.11 -8.93 -12.02
N LEU A 504 5.66 -9.73 -11.04
CA LEU A 504 5.32 -11.14 -11.23
C LEU A 504 4.27 -11.34 -12.33
N PHE A 505 3.20 -10.54 -12.32
CA PHE A 505 2.22 -10.54 -13.40
C PHE A 505 2.83 -10.15 -14.75
N GLY A 506 3.74 -9.18 -14.79
CA GLY A 506 4.45 -8.82 -16.01
C GLY A 506 5.26 -9.97 -16.59
N TYR A 507 6.02 -10.69 -15.77
CA TYR A 507 6.79 -11.86 -16.23
C TYR A 507 5.89 -12.97 -16.78
N VAL A 508 4.73 -13.20 -16.17
CA VAL A 508 3.77 -14.22 -16.65
C VAL A 508 3.06 -13.77 -17.92
N SER A 509 2.60 -12.53 -17.98
CA SER A 509 1.74 -12.04 -19.07
C SER A 509 2.51 -11.65 -20.32
N LEU A 510 3.63 -10.92 -20.20
CA LEU A 510 4.38 -10.40 -21.34
C LEU A 510 5.04 -11.51 -22.16
N PHE A 511 5.62 -12.51 -21.49
CA PHE A 511 6.46 -13.54 -22.11
C PHE A 511 5.84 -14.94 -22.05
N SER A 512 4.51 -15.00 -21.95
CA SER A 512 3.78 -16.25 -21.75
C SER A 512 4.08 -17.28 -22.84
N CYS A 513 4.19 -16.86 -24.11
CA CYS A 513 4.51 -17.75 -25.23
C CYS A 513 5.91 -18.39 -25.12
N VAL A 514 6.88 -17.69 -24.52
CA VAL A 514 8.28 -18.13 -24.50
C VAL A 514 8.55 -19.04 -23.31
N TYR A 515 7.93 -18.74 -22.16
CA TYR A 515 8.11 -19.49 -20.92
C TYR A 515 6.77 -19.79 -20.21
N PRO A 516 6.01 -20.81 -20.66
CA PRO A 516 4.71 -21.18 -20.09
C PRO A 516 4.75 -21.60 -18.62
N LEU A 517 5.91 -22.05 -18.12
CA LEU A 517 6.10 -22.45 -16.73
C LEU A 517 6.16 -21.26 -15.75
N SER A 518 6.27 -20.03 -16.24
CA SER A 518 6.28 -18.80 -15.44
C SER A 518 5.10 -18.75 -14.45
N ALA A 519 3.87 -19.01 -14.92
CA ALA A 519 2.68 -18.99 -14.07
C ALA A 519 2.76 -19.98 -12.90
N LEU A 520 3.34 -21.17 -13.11
CA LEU A 520 3.52 -22.15 -12.04
C LEU A 520 4.50 -21.64 -10.98
N LEU A 521 5.63 -21.07 -11.41
CA LEU A 521 6.64 -20.52 -10.48
C LEU A 521 6.05 -19.36 -9.66
N VAL A 522 5.25 -18.50 -10.29
CA VAL A 522 4.58 -17.40 -9.57
C VAL A 522 3.53 -17.93 -8.59
N VAL A 523 2.74 -18.95 -8.94
CA VAL A 523 1.80 -19.56 -7.99
C VAL A 523 2.55 -20.15 -6.79
N LEU A 524 3.66 -20.86 -7.00
CA LEU A 524 4.47 -21.40 -5.91
C LEU A 524 5.05 -20.29 -5.02
N ASN A 525 5.54 -19.20 -5.64
CA ASN A 525 6.01 -18.03 -4.90
C ASN A 525 4.89 -17.40 -4.07
N ASN A 526 3.72 -17.14 -4.67
CA ASN A 526 2.62 -16.48 -4.00
C ASN A 526 2.05 -17.31 -2.84
N VAL A 527 2.05 -18.64 -2.97
CA VAL A 527 1.71 -19.53 -1.85
C VAL A 527 2.66 -19.30 -0.68
N THR A 528 3.97 -19.17 -0.91
CA THR A 528 4.91 -18.81 0.17
C THR A 528 4.74 -17.37 0.65
N GLU A 529 4.42 -16.45 -0.26
CA GLU A 529 4.25 -15.02 0.00
C GLU A 529 3.15 -14.74 1.00
N VAL A 530 1.99 -15.39 0.84
CA VAL A 530 0.87 -15.27 1.78
C VAL A 530 1.31 -15.53 3.23
N TYR A 531 2.16 -16.53 3.46
CA TYR A 531 2.66 -16.85 4.80
C TYR A 531 3.81 -15.93 5.23
N SER A 532 4.70 -15.57 4.29
CA SER A 532 5.85 -14.69 4.51
C SER A 532 5.39 -13.30 4.96
N ASP A 533 4.45 -12.71 4.22
CA ASP A 533 3.87 -11.41 4.51
C ASP A 533 3.04 -11.39 5.79
N ALA A 534 2.20 -12.42 6.00
CA ALA A 534 1.46 -12.55 7.25
C ALA A 534 2.40 -12.59 8.47
N PHE A 535 3.52 -13.32 8.35
CA PHE A 535 4.54 -13.39 9.38
C PHE A 535 5.26 -12.06 9.57
N LYS A 536 5.64 -11.38 8.47
CA LYS A 536 6.27 -10.06 8.44
C LYS A 536 5.42 -9.04 9.21
N MET A 537 4.12 -8.98 8.94
CA MET A 537 3.19 -8.07 9.61
C MET A 537 2.96 -8.40 11.10
N CYS A 538 3.13 -9.66 11.51
CA CYS A 538 2.91 -10.08 12.89
C CYS A 538 4.14 -10.01 13.80
N LYS A 539 5.36 -10.00 13.25
CA LYS A 539 6.61 -10.18 14.01
C LYS A 539 7.76 -9.25 13.65
N VAL A 540 7.72 -8.59 12.50
CA VAL A 540 8.84 -7.75 12.02
C VAL A 540 8.51 -6.27 12.16
N PHE A 541 7.33 -5.86 11.71
CA PHE A 541 6.92 -4.45 11.70
C PHE A 541 6.12 -4.04 12.92
N LYS A 542 6.24 -2.76 13.28
CA LYS A 542 5.26 -2.05 14.12
C LYS A 542 3.88 -2.20 13.49
N ARG A 543 2.84 -2.10 14.31
CA ARG A 543 1.48 -2.02 13.81
C ARG A 543 1.37 -0.80 12.88
N PRO A 544 0.98 -0.97 11.61
CA PRO A 544 0.64 0.18 10.77
C PRO A 544 -0.67 0.79 11.24
N PHE A 545 -0.82 2.10 11.05
CA PHE A 545 -2.14 2.72 11.16
C PHE A 545 -3.05 2.18 10.05
N SER A 546 -4.31 1.92 10.37
CA SER A 546 -5.27 1.52 9.35
C SER A 546 -5.53 2.66 8.38
N GLU A 547 -5.60 2.32 7.10
CA GLU A 547 -5.96 3.25 6.03
C GLU A 547 -7.21 2.72 5.33
N PRO A 548 -8.32 3.48 5.38
CA PRO A 548 -9.55 3.08 4.70
C PRO A 548 -9.35 3.05 3.19
N ALA A 549 -9.55 1.88 2.59
CA ALA A 549 -9.43 1.67 1.15
C ALA A 549 -10.70 1.00 0.60
N SER A 550 -11.09 1.40 -0.61
CA SER A 550 -12.26 0.85 -1.33
C SER A 550 -11.87 0.06 -2.57
N ASP A 551 -10.62 0.21 -3.00
CA ASP A 551 -10.04 -0.35 -4.22
C ASP A 551 -8.52 -0.50 -4.00
N ILE A 552 -7.84 -1.18 -4.93
CA ILE A 552 -6.36 -1.25 -4.96
C ILE A 552 -5.73 0.01 -5.54
N GLY A 553 -6.50 1.08 -5.76
CA GLY A 553 -6.03 2.36 -6.30
C GLY A 553 -5.50 2.27 -7.73
N VAL A 554 -4.40 2.98 -7.97
CA VAL A 554 -3.75 3.06 -9.29
C VAL A 554 -3.21 1.71 -9.78
N TRP A 555 -3.05 0.73 -8.89
CA TRP A 555 -2.61 -0.61 -9.27
C TRP A 555 -3.55 -1.28 -10.26
N GLN A 556 -4.87 -1.06 -10.15
CA GLN A 556 -5.83 -1.60 -11.14
C GLN A 556 -5.49 -1.15 -12.56
N LEU A 557 -5.28 0.16 -12.74
CA LEU A 557 -4.88 0.73 -14.02
C LEU A 557 -3.53 0.16 -14.48
N ALA A 558 -2.59 -0.05 -13.56
CA ALA A 558 -1.29 -0.63 -13.89
C ALA A 558 -1.41 -2.07 -14.41
N PHE A 559 -2.13 -2.95 -13.70
CA PHE A 559 -2.36 -4.32 -14.15
C PHE A 559 -3.10 -4.38 -15.49
N GLU A 560 -4.11 -3.54 -15.70
CA GLU A 560 -4.82 -3.43 -16.99
C GLU A 560 -3.88 -2.96 -18.12
N THR A 561 -3.02 -1.98 -17.84
CA THR A 561 -2.01 -1.48 -18.80
C THR A 561 -0.98 -2.55 -19.14
N MET A 562 -0.45 -3.26 -18.14
CA MET A 562 0.45 -4.40 -18.34
C MET A 562 -0.20 -5.46 -19.21
N SER A 563 -1.47 -5.77 -18.94
CA SER A 563 -2.25 -6.75 -19.70
C SER A 563 -2.52 -6.30 -21.14
N ALA A 564 -2.61 -4.99 -21.42
CA ALA A 564 -2.69 -4.45 -22.77
C ALA A 564 -1.33 -4.53 -23.49
N ILE A 565 -0.23 -4.16 -22.82
CA ILE A 565 1.13 -4.29 -23.37
C ILE A 565 1.43 -5.77 -23.68
N ALA A 566 0.96 -6.70 -22.85
CA ALA A 566 1.10 -8.13 -23.09
C ALA A 566 0.48 -8.59 -24.41
N VAL A 567 -0.62 -7.98 -24.88
CA VAL A 567 -1.19 -8.33 -26.20
C VAL A 567 -0.16 -8.03 -27.30
N VAL A 568 0.38 -6.82 -27.29
CA VAL A 568 1.40 -6.37 -28.26
C VAL A 568 2.63 -7.28 -28.21
N THR A 569 3.13 -7.55 -27.00
CA THR A 569 4.33 -8.37 -26.78
C THR A 569 4.14 -9.81 -27.28
N ASN A 570 3.04 -10.48 -26.93
CA ASN A 570 2.80 -11.85 -27.37
C ASN A 570 2.56 -11.93 -28.89
N CYS A 571 1.82 -10.98 -29.49
CA CYS A 571 1.64 -10.92 -30.94
C CYS A 571 2.97 -10.73 -31.67
N ALA A 572 3.85 -9.85 -31.18
CA ALA A 572 5.18 -9.65 -31.74
C ALA A 572 6.08 -10.88 -31.60
N LEU A 573 6.07 -11.54 -30.43
CA LEU A 573 6.84 -12.78 -30.19
C LEU A 573 6.38 -13.92 -31.13
N ILE A 574 5.07 -14.06 -31.34
CA ILE A 574 4.51 -15.03 -32.28
C ILE A 574 4.99 -14.73 -33.70
N ALA A 575 4.99 -13.46 -34.13
CA ALA A 575 5.45 -13.04 -35.45
C ALA A 575 6.94 -13.33 -35.70
N LEU A 576 7.76 -13.31 -34.66
CA LEU A 576 9.19 -13.61 -34.76
C LEU A 576 9.48 -15.12 -34.89
N SER A 577 8.52 -15.99 -34.59
CA SER A 577 8.72 -17.43 -34.63
C SER A 577 9.01 -17.94 -36.06
N PRO A 578 9.97 -18.87 -36.23
CA PRO A 578 10.30 -19.44 -37.55
C PRO A 578 9.11 -20.09 -38.25
N GLN A 579 8.21 -20.71 -37.47
CA GLN A 579 7.02 -21.39 -37.98
C GLN A 579 6.04 -20.41 -38.63
N VAL A 580 5.82 -19.24 -38.02
CA VAL A 580 4.96 -18.20 -38.59
C VAL A 580 5.57 -17.60 -39.84
N LYS A 581 6.87 -17.31 -39.80
CA LYS A 581 7.59 -16.79 -40.97
C LYS A 581 7.48 -17.75 -42.17
N ALA A 582 7.44 -19.07 -41.93
CA ALA A 582 7.27 -20.07 -42.98
C ALA A 582 5.89 -20.01 -43.69
N TYR A 583 4.84 -19.52 -43.04
CA TYR A 583 3.51 -19.34 -43.66
C TYR A 583 3.42 -18.13 -44.58
N PHE A 584 4.35 -17.18 -44.48
CA PHE A 584 4.37 -15.95 -45.29
C PHE A 584 5.66 -15.84 -46.12
N PRO A 585 5.91 -16.75 -47.08
CA PRO A 585 7.14 -16.77 -47.86
C PRO A 585 7.28 -15.59 -48.83
N GLU A 586 6.18 -14.92 -49.19
CA GLU A 586 6.14 -13.90 -50.26
C GLU A 586 6.36 -12.45 -49.78
N GLY A 587 6.40 -12.17 -48.47
CA GLY A 587 6.80 -10.84 -47.98
C GLY A 587 6.52 -10.54 -46.51
N GLU A 588 7.52 -9.97 -45.82
CA GLU A 588 7.44 -9.57 -44.40
C GLU A 588 6.34 -8.54 -44.11
N THR A 589 6.00 -7.69 -45.09
CA THR A 589 4.93 -6.70 -44.95
C THR A 589 3.56 -7.34 -44.73
N GLN A 590 3.26 -8.46 -45.41
CA GLN A 590 1.99 -9.17 -45.25
C GLN A 590 1.88 -9.82 -43.87
N LEU A 591 3.00 -10.38 -43.38
CA LEU A 591 3.10 -10.92 -42.03
C LEU A 591 2.81 -9.84 -40.98
N ILE A 592 3.50 -8.69 -41.07
CA ILE A 592 3.31 -7.58 -40.12
C ILE A 592 1.87 -7.07 -40.13
N LEU A 593 1.29 -6.83 -41.32
CA LEU A 593 -0.11 -6.37 -41.42
C LEU A 593 -1.10 -7.38 -40.84
N THR A 594 -0.87 -8.68 -41.05
CA THR A 594 -1.72 -9.74 -40.49
C THR A 594 -1.63 -9.79 -38.97
N VAL A 595 -0.41 -9.71 -38.42
CA VAL A 595 -0.19 -9.72 -36.97
C VAL A 595 -0.80 -8.48 -36.31
N VAL A 596 -0.62 -7.30 -36.90
CA VAL A 596 -1.25 -6.06 -36.41
C VAL A 596 -2.77 -6.14 -36.46
N ALA A 597 -3.35 -6.73 -37.52
CA ALA A 597 -4.79 -6.94 -37.60
C ALA A 597 -5.29 -7.89 -36.48
N VAL A 598 -4.59 -9.00 -36.23
CA VAL A 598 -4.92 -9.92 -35.12
C VAL A 598 -4.79 -9.23 -33.77
N GLU A 599 -3.73 -8.45 -33.56
CA GLU A 599 -3.50 -7.67 -32.35
C GLU A 599 -4.64 -6.67 -32.09
N HIS A 600 -5.10 -5.93 -33.10
CA HIS A 600 -6.25 -5.02 -32.98
C HIS A 600 -7.55 -5.77 -32.68
N VAL A 601 -7.77 -6.96 -33.24
CA VAL A 601 -8.94 -7.80 -32.94
C VAL A 601 -8.92 -8.25 -31.48
N ILE A 602 -7.76 -8.69 -30.97
CA ILE A 602 -7.61 -9.11 -29.57
C ILE A 602 -7.80 -7.92 -28.62
N LEU A 603 -7.23 -6.75 -28.93
CA LEU A 603 -7.43 -5.53 -28.14
C LEU A 603 -8.89 -5.10 -28.15
N ALA A 604 -9.55 -5.08 -29.31
CA ALA A 604 -10.97 -4.74 -29.40
C ALA A 604 -11.82 -5.71 -28.57
N PHE A 605 -11.57 -7.02 -28.68
CA PHE A 605 -12.25 -8.04 -27.87
C PHE A 605 -12.02 -7.85 -26.37
N LYS A 606 -10.78 -7.53 -25.96
CA LYS A 606 -10.42 -7.19 -24.58
C LYS A 606 -11.21 -5.98 -24.05
N PHE A 607 -11.27 -4.89 -24.81
CA PHE A 607 -12.04 -3.70 -24.43
C PHE A 607 -13.55 -4.00 -24.36
N ILE A 608 -14.08 -4.82 -25.28
CA ILE A 608 -15.47 -5.26 -25.24
C ILE A 608 -15.75 -6.09 -23.99
N LEU A 609 -14.87 -7.05 -23.65
CA LEU A 609 -15.02 -7.85 -22.43
C LEU A 609 -14.99 -7.00 -21.16
N ALA A 610 -14.04 -6.06 -21.08
CA ALA A 610 -13.93 -5.12 -19.97
C ALA A 610 -15.19 -4.24 -19.83
N PHE A 611 -15.81 -3.87 -20.95
CA PHE A 611 -17.05 -3.09 -20.94
C PHE A 611 -18.29 -3.94 -20.58
N ILE A 612 -18.34 -5.20 -21.00
CA ILE A 612 -19.48 -6.10 -20.75
C ILE A 612 -19.57 -6.51 -19.28
N ILE A 613 -18.43 -6.74 -18.62
CA ILE A 613 -18.39 -7.17 -17.22
C ILE A 613 -18.53 -5.93 -16.33
N PRO A 614 -19.65 -5.76 -15.59
CA PRO A 614 -19.81 -4.56 -14.79
C PRO A 614 -18.93 -4.63 -13.54
N ASP A 615 -18.20 -3.55 -13.26
CA ASP A 615 -17.28 -3.41 -12.12
C ASP A 615 -17.93 -3.71 -10.76
N VAL A 616 -19.19 -3.33 -10.57
CA VAL A 616 -19.93 -3.52 -9.31
C VAL A 616 -21.02 -4.58 -9.49
N PRO A 617 -21.15 -5.58 -8.61
CA PRO A 617 -22.23 -6.56 -8.68
C PRO A 617 -23.63 -5.93 -8.57
N LYS A 618 -24.62 -6.48 -9.29
CA LYS A 618 -25.99 -5.93 -9.36
C LYS A 618 -26.65 -5.71 -7.99
N HIS A 619 -26.46 -6.63 -7.05
CA HIS A 619 -27.03 -6.52 -5.71
C HIS A 619 -26.42 -5.34 -4.92
N ILE A 620 -25.13 -5.05 -5.09
CA ILE A 620 -24.45 -3.89 -4.49
C ILE A 620 -24.91 -2.60 -5.18
N GLN A 621 -25.04 -2.59 -6.52
CA GLN A 621 -25.58 -1.44 -7.25
C GLN A 621 -26.98 -1.04 -6.74
N ILE A 622 -27.86 -2.02 -6.52
CA ILE A 622 -29.21 -1.77 -5.97
C ILE A 622 -29.11 -1.17 -4.56
N LYS A 623 -28.23 -1.70 -3.70
CA LYS A 623 -28.04 -1.17 -2.35
C LYS A 623 -27.52 0.27 -2.36
N LEU A 624 -26.56 0.60 -3.24
CA LEU A 624 -26.05 1.96 -3.41
C LEU A 624 -27.11 2.91 -3.96
N ALA A 625 -27.88 2.48 -4.96
CA ALA A 625 -28.98 3.27 -5.53
C ALA A 625 -30.09 3.54 -4.49
N LYS A 626 -30.40 2.56 -3.63
CA LYS A 626 -31.34 2.74 -2.52
C LYS A 626 -30.84 3.78 -1.53
N LEU A 627 -29.56 3.73 -1.15
CA LEU A 627 -28.94 4.70 -0.26
C LEU A 627 -29.02 6.13 -0.83
N GLU A 628 -28.74 6.29 -2.13
CA GLU A 628 -28.83 7.57 -2.82
C GLU A 628 -30.26 8.09 -2.89
N PHE A 629 -31.22 7.23 -3.22
CA PHE A 629 -32.64 7.57 -3.26
C PHE A 629 -33.15 8.09 -1.91
N GLU A 630 -32.81 7.41 -0.82
CA GLU A 630 -33.20 7.81 0.53
C GLU A 630 -32.53 9.14 0.95
N SER A 631 -31.29 9.39 0.54
CA SER A 631 -30.63 10.68 0.75
C SER A 631 -31.37 11.83 0.05
N LEU A 632 -31.83 11.60 -1.19
CA LEU A 632 -32.63 12.55 -1.94
C LEU A 632 -34.00 12.78 -1.28
N GLU A 633 -34.64 11.73 -0.78
CA GLU A 633 -35.92 11.83 -0.07
C GLU A 633 -35.78 12.62 1.24
N ALA A 634 -34.73 12.36 2.02
CA ALA A 634 -34.41 13.12 3.22
C ALA A 634 -34.19 14.61 2.91
N LEU A 635 -33.48 14.93 1.81
CA LEU A 635 -33.31 16.31 1.36
C LEU A 635 -34.64 16.97 0.96
N LYS A 636 -35.53 16.24 0.26
CA LYS A 636 -36.88 16.73 -0.08
C LYS A 636 -37.71 17.03 1.16
N LYS A 637 -37.74 16.11 2.13
CA LYS A 637 -38.44 16.30 3.42
C LYS A 637 -37.89 17.50 4.18
N LYS A 638 -36.57 17.65 4.27
CA LYS A 638 -35.91 18.82 4.89
C LYS A 638 -36.27 20.14 4.22
N LYS A 639 -36.37 20.16 2.88
CA LYS A 639 -36.79 21.35 2.12
C LYS A 639 -38.26 21.69 2.37
N LEU A 640 -39.15 20.69 2.39
CA LEU A 640 -40.58 20.88 2.70
C LEU A 640 -40.77 21.42 4.13
N TYR A 641 -40.09 20.83 5.10
CA TYR A 641 -40.13 21.29 6.49
C TYR A 641 -39.66 22.76 6.62
N LYS A 642 -38.54 23.12 5.98
CA LYS A 642 -38.06 24.51 5.96
C LYS A 642 -39.03 25.48 5.28
N LYS A 643 -39.76 25.04 4.26
CA LYS A 643 -40.81 25.85 3.61
C LYS A 643 -42.03 26.01 4.51
N GLY A 644 -42.45 24.94 5.18
CA GLY A 644 -43.56 24.96 6.14
C GLY A 644 -43.31 25.90 7.30
N LEU A 645 -42.09 25.91 7.87
CA LEU A 645 -41.72 26.87 8.93
C LEU A 645 -41.80 28.32 8.46
N LYS A 646 -41.41 28.62 7.21
CA LYS A 646 -41.48 29.96 6.63
C LYS A 646 -42.91 30.42 6.28
N SER A 647 -43.88 29.51 6.22
CA SER A 647 -45.30 29.88 6.04
C SER A 647 -46.05 30.12 7.35
N THR A 648 -45.46 29.75 8.50
CA THR A 648 -46.04 29.91 9.84
C THR A 648 -45.41 31.04 10.66
N THR A 649 -44.39 31.71 10.13
CA THR A 649 -43.79 32.96 10.63
C THR A 649 -44.10 34.07 9.66
#